data_AF-H8FNF5-F1
#
_entry.id   AF-H8FNF5-F1
#
_cell.length_a   1.000
_cell.length_b   1.000
_cell.length_c   1.000
_cell.angle_alpha   90.00
_cell.angle_beta   90.00
_cell.angle_gamma   90.00
#
_symmetry.space_group_name_H-M   'P 1'
#
loop_
_entity.id
_entity.type
_entity.pdbx_description
1 polymer ?
#
loop_
_entity_poly.entity_id
_entity_poly.type
_entity_poly.pdbx_seq_one_letter_code
_entity_poly.pdbx_strand_id
1 'polypeptide(L)'
;MAEAEEDVDVVEDPVLHAEEIRPAGPPGLLRDRFLIRSTQPLVDLSTPSADAFAAEDKRDPNRQMYALICKPELPPRVTVMRALRGVSSPGMQQLVEWGAMNWPPAGRRCMTVIYERPAGRRIMASLRGEVRRFDEYVITKKVIEPLSAAIRELTSRGITHRAVRPTNLFFMDANGDRLAFGDCVAAPPGFDQPVLFETIESGMCNPIARGSGTYSDDLYSLGVTVAILLMGRNPVANMSDEAILSAKIQLGSYNTLIGDERLPMPLIELLRGLLCDDGEQRWTVEDLDLWMSGRRMSPLQPRGEKRAARGFPFMGKDYFNCRELSQAMARNWDQAIPPVIEGKLELWLRRAVEDKDKAAIVAEIVRLALNTTADKKSSTDLMLCKVLIALDKSAPIRYKGFYAMPDGFGSALAAVVASRGDTRLLTEMIIREVPKLWFELRGEYQPDNSLMESNFRELRGYLTQPGMGFGLERCLYEMNDALPLQSALIGEDYVVEVKELLPALNLAATRRGESKQVPIDRHIAGFLGARMRSDIDRNLNLLNDPDESVMMLAVLNLYAVLQYRLGPESLPGLAEWLSVSLKSVIDAYHGRDKRKELEKGIPRIVRKGSIVELYHLLENPEERAKDEKEFQWAQAQYHAAEEEVRRLLVEADEHVVEAEKIGRQTAAVSGIVIAMVVATIVVVTAVF
;
A
#
# COMPACT_ATOMS: atom_id res chain seq x y z
N MET A 1 -44.27 -18.08 24.77
CA MET A 1 -45.07 -17.52 23.65
C MET A 1 -44.75 -16.03 23.57
N ALA A 2 -43.93 -15.51 22.67
CA ALA A 2 -43.33 -16.04 21.46
C ALA A 2 -41.80 -15.89 21.52
N GLU A 3 -41.08 -16.91 21.06
CA GLU A 3 -39.64 -16.87 20.85
C GLU A 3 -39.38 -16.08 19.56
N ALA A 4 -38.53 -15.06 19.62
CA ALA A 4 -37.96 -14.43 18.46
C ALA A 4 -36.69 -15.21 18.11
N GLU A 5 -36.76 -16.02 17.06
CA GLU A 5 -35.59 -16.59 16.39
C GLU A 5 -34.80 -15.43 15.79
N GLU A 6 -33.68 -15.06 16.43
CA GLU A 6 -32.63 -14.30 15.75
C GLU A 6 -31.96 -15.25 14.76
N ASP A 7 -32.17 -15.01 13.47
CA ASP A 7 -31.41 -15.60 12.38
C ASP A 7 -29.92 -15.33 12.63
N VAL A 8 -29.23 -16.36 13.10
CA VAL A 8 -27.77 -16.37 13.17
C VAL A 8 -27.28 -16.53 11.74
N ASP A 9 -26.78 -15.43 11.16
CA ASP A 9 -25.99 -15.47 9.92
C ASP A 9 -24.81 -16.43 10.14
N VAL A 10 -25.00 -17.69 9.76
CA VAL A 10 -23.92 -18.65 9.60
C VAL A 10 -23.07 -18.09 8.47
N VAL A 11 -21.93 -17.51 8.82
CA VAL A 11 -20.85 -17.26 7.85
C VAL A 11 -20.53 -18.62 7.24
N GLU A 12 -21.09 -18.90 6.07
CA GLU A 12 -20.66 -20.01 5.27
C GLU A 12 -19.16 -19.84 5.07
N ASP A 13 -18.39 -20.89 5.39
CA ASP A 13 -17.05 -21.01 4.82
C ASP A 13 -17.19 -20.67 3.34
N PRO A 14 -16.22 -19.99 2.70
CA PRO A 14 -16.15 -20.07 1.27
C PRO A 14 -15.93 -21.54 0.95
N VAL A 15 -17.02 -22.27 0.73
CA VAL A 15 -17.09 -23.26 -0.32
C VAL A 15 -16.33 -22.59 -1.45
N LEU A 16 -15.39 -23.31 -2.07
CA LEU A 16 -14.90 -22.92 -3.38
C LEU A 16 -16.15 -22.88 -4.28
N HIS A 17 -16.93 -21.80 -4.20
CA HIS A 17 -17.76 -21.31 -5.25
C HIS A 17 -16.72 -21.00 -6.30
N ALA A 18 -16.47 -22.01 -7.13
CA ALA A 18 -15.99 -21.77 -8.45
C ALA A 18 -16.96 -20.75 -9.03
N GLU A 19 -16.65 -19.46 -8.90
CA GLU A 19 -16.93 -18.55 -10.00
C GLU A 19 -16.50 -19.34 -11.24
N GLU A 20 -17.43 -19.58 -12.15
CA GLU A 20 -17.13 -20.30 -13.38
C GLU A 20 -15.84 -19.70 -13.94
N ILE A 21 -14.73 -20.44 -13.83
CA ILE A 21 -13.44 -20.01 -14.34
C ILE A 21 -13.64 -19.95 -15.84
N ARG A 22 -14.00 -18.78 -16.37
CA ARG A 22 -14.42 -18.62 -17.76
C ARG A 22 -13.25 -19.02 -18.65
N PRO A 23 -13.29 -20.21 -19.27
CA PRO A 23 -12.19 -20.65 -20.13
C PRO A 23 -12.43 -19.99 -21.48
N ALA A 24 -11.80 -18.84 -21.72
CA ALA A 24 -11.91 -18.17 -23.01
C ALA A 24 -10.72 -17.24 -23.24
N GLY A 25 -9.79 -17.67 -24.10
CA GLY A 25 -8.70 -16.81 -24.59
C GLY A 25 -7.44 -17.57 -24.97
N PRO A 26 -6.51 -16.95 -25.70
CA PRO A 26 -5.21 -17.54 -25.98
C PRO A 26 -4.43 -17.83 -24.68
N PRO A 27 -3.46 -18.76 -24.71
CA PRO A 27 -2.66 -19.08 -23.53
C PRO A 27 -1.82 -17.88 -23.07
N GLY A 28 -1.60 -17.79 -21.76
CA GLY A 28 -0.63 -16.84 -21.19
C GLY A 28 0.80 -17.31 -21.45
N LEU A 29 1.74 -16.37 -21.55
CA LEU A 29 3.16 -16.67 -21.73
C LEU A 29 3.99 -15.87 -20.73
N LEU A 30 4.63 -16.58 -19.79
CA LEU A 30 5.52 -15.98 -18.81
C LEU A 30 6.99 -16.16 -19.24
N ARG A 31 7.73 -15.04 -19.32
CA ARG A 31 9.17 -14.97 -19.66
C ARG A 31 9.54 -15.73 -20.94
N ASP A 32 8.66 -15.69 -21.93
CA ASP A 32 8.78 -16.37 -23.23
C ASP A 32 8.96 -17.91 -23.17
N ARG A 33 8.89 -18.50 -21.98
CA ARG A 33 9.24 -19.90 -21.69
C ARG A 33 8.06 -20.71 -21.20
N PHE A 34 7.30 -20.17 -20.25
CA PHE A 34 6.25 -20.93 -19.59
C PHE A 34 4.90 -20.60 -20.20
N LEU A 35 4.25 -21.60 -20.79
CA LEU A 35 2.93 -21.47 -21.42
C LEU A 35 1.85 -21.86 -20.41
N ILE A 36 0.92 -20.96 -20.12
CA ILE A 36 -0.19 -21.19 -19.19
C ILE A 36 -1.48 -21.38 -19.98
N ARG A 37 -2.13 -22.53 -19.83
CA ARG A 37 -3.34 -22.90 -20.60
C ARG A 37 -4.60 -22.37 -19.91
N SER A 38 -5.10 -21.23 -20.38
CA SER A 38 -6.37 -20.62 -19.96
C SER A 38 -7.60 -21.54 -20.05
N THR A 39 -7.56 -22.55 -20.92
CA THR A 39 -8.65 -23.52 -21.13
C THR A 39 -8.53 -24.77 -20.25
N GLN A 40 -7.50 -24.88 -19.40
CA GLN A 40 -7.27 -26.04 -18.53
C GLN A 40 -7.13 -25.59 -17.07
N PRO A 41 -8.24 -25.17 -16.43
CA PRO A 41 -8.24 -24.85 -15.00
C PRO A 41 -8.01 -26.11 -14.15
N LEU A 42 -7.34 -25.94 -13.02
CA LEU A 42 -7.00 -26.99 -12.05
C LEU A 42 -7.60 -26.64 -10.68
N VAL A 43 -8.92 -26.72 -10.56
CA VAL A 43 -9.68 -26.27 -9.36
C VAL A 43 -9.14 -26.85 -8.05
N ASP A 44 -8.69 -28.11 -8.04
CA ASP A 44 -8.11 -28.77 -6.86
C ASP A 44 -6.78 -28.15 -6.38
N LEU A 45 -6.14 -27.31 -7.21
CA LEU A 45 -4.92 -26.58 -6.90
C LEU A 45 -5.14 -25.07 -6.72
N SER A 46 -6.37 -24.58 -6.95
CA SER A 46 -6.71 -23.18 -6.69
C SER A 46 -6.67 -22.87 -5.19
N THR A 47 -6.39 -21.62 -4.87
CA THR A 47 -6.51 -21.04 -3.53
C THR A 47 -7.71 -20.08 -3.52
N PRO A 48 -8.23 -19.67 -2.35
CA PRO A 48 -9.31 -18.67 -2.30
C PRO A 48 -8.95 -17.35 -3.01
N SER A 49 -7.66 -17.02 -3.07
CA SER A 49 -7.13 -15.78 -3.64
C SER A 49 -6.39 -15.93 -4.98
N ALA A 50 -6.37 -17.14 -5.58
CA ALA A 50 -5.73 -17.36 -6.88
C ALA A 50 -6.27 -18.60 -7.62
N ASP A 51 -6.44 -18.45 -8.92
CA ASP A 51 -6.93 -19.52 -9.79
C ASP A 51 -5.76 -20.32 -10.39
N ALA A 52 -5.85 -21.65 -10.32
CA ALA A 52 -4.84 -22.54 -10.87
C ALA A 52 -5.15 -22.98 -12.30
N PHE A 53 -4.11 -23.02 -13.14
CA PHE A 53 -4.16 -23.48 -14.53
C PHE A 53 -2.98 -24.39 -14.85
N ALA A 54 -3.15 -25.30 -15.81
CA ALA A 54 -2.04 -26.12 -16.29
C ALA A 54 -0.95 -25.24 -16.95
N ALA A 55 0.32 -25.55 -16.65
CA ALA A 55 1.47 -24.83 -17.17
C ALA A 55 2.50 -25.79 -17.80
N GLU A 56 3.13 -25.34 -18.88
CA GLU A 56 4.15 -26.11 -19.62
C GLU A 56 5.45 -25.32 -19.74
N ASP A 57 6.58 -26.00 -19.55
CA ASP A 57 7.90 -25.43 -19.82
C ASP A 57 8.32 -25.80 -21.23
N LYS A 58 8.51 -24.80 -22.10
CA LYS A 58 9.00 -25.03 -23.46
C LYS A 58 10.37 -25.72 -23.52
N ARG A 59 11.17 -25.66 -22.44
CA ARG A 59 12.49 -26.31 -22.35
C ARG A 59 12.42 -27.75 -21.84
N ASP A 60 11.42 -28.07 -21.02
CA ASP A 60 11.23 -29.41 -20.47
C ASP A 60 9.73 -29.76 -20.40
N PRO A 61 9.16 -30.29 -21.48
CA PRO A 61 7.74 -30.63 -21.55
C PRO A 61 7.32 -31.76 -20.59
N ASN A 62 8.28 -32.55 -20.06
CA ASN A 62 7.95 -33.66 -19.17
C ASN A 62 7.71 -33.20 -17.74
N ARG A 63 8.19 -32.01 -17.37
CA ARG A 63 7.99 -31.45 -16.03
C ARG A 63 6.56 -30.94 -15.88
N GLN A 64 5.76 -31.67 -15.11
CA GLN A 64 4.39 -31.28 -14.79
C GLN A 64 4.38 -30.06 -13.86
N MET A 65 3.73 -28.98 -14.29
CA MET A 65 3.61 -27.75 -13.50
C MET A 65 2.19 -27.21 -13.56
N TYR A 66 1.91 -26.29 -12.65
CA TYR A 66 0.72 -25.46 -12.71
C TYR A 66 1.09 -24.01 -12.38
N ALA A 67 0.24 -23.10 -12.82
CA ALA A 67 0.37 -21.67 -12.55
C ALA A 67 -0.82 -21.20 -11.72
N LEU A 68 -0.54 -20.38 -10.72
CA LEU A 68 -1.52 -19.59 -9.98
C LEU A 68 -1.57 -18.18 -10.58
N ILE A 69 -2.77 -17.73 -10.93
CA ILE A 69 -3.06 -16.36 -11.34
C ILE A 69 -3.60 -15.62 -10.12
N CYS A 70 -2.79 -14.72 -9.56
CA CYS A 70 -3.16 -13.99 -8.35
C CYS A 70 -4.29 -13.00 -8.61
N LYS A 71 -5.23 -12.88 -7.66
CA LYS A 71 -6.24 -11.82 -7.68
C LYS A 71 -5.57 -10.45 -7.61
N PRO A 72 -5.86 -9.52 -8.54
CA PRO A 72 -5.13 -8.26 -8.59
C PRO A 72 -5.46 -7.27 -7.45
N GLU A 73 -6.56 -7.49 -6.74
CA GLU A 73 -7.01 -6.67 -5.61
C GLU A 73 -6.19 -6.94 -4.33
N LEU A 74 -5.40 -8.02 -4.32
CA LEU A 74 -4.62 -8.46 -3.18
C LEU A 74 -3.13 -8.37 -3.50
N PRO A 75 -2.30 -7.79 -2.61
CA PRO A 75 -0.87 -7.74 -2.84
C PRO A 75 -0.23 -9.13 -2.62
N PRO A 76 0.45 -9.70 -3.63
CA PRO A 76 1.18 -10.95 -3.47
C PRO A 76 2.50 -10.75 -2.72
N ARG A 77 3.04 -11.82 -2.11
CA ARG A 77 4.29 -11.78 -1.32
C ARG A 77 5.53 -11.91 -2.21
N VAL A 78 5.76 -10.92 -3.07
CA VAL A 78 6.86 -10.95 -4.06
C VAL A 78 8.24 -11.09 -3.45
N THR A 79 8.49 -10.51 -2.27
CA THR A 79 9.75 -10.68 -1.54
C THR A 79 9.99 -12.16 -1.18
N VAL A 80 8.93 -12.86 -0.78
CA VAL A 80 8.96 -14.30 -0.51
C VAL A 80 9.13 -15.10 -1.81
N MET A 81 8.43 -14.73 -2.89
CA MET A 81 8.61 -15.38 -4.20
C MET A 81 10.07 -15.29 -4.67
N ARG A 82 10.72 -14.15 -4.48
CA ARG A 82 12.14 -13.95 -4.81
C ARG A 82 13.05 -14.88 -4.02
N ALA A 83 12.79 -15.04 -2.72
CA ALA A 83 13.58 -15.86 -1.82
C ALA A 83 13.35 -17.38 -1.96
N LEU A 84 12.15 -17.79 -2.40
CA LEU A 84 11.77 -19.21 -2.54
C LEU A 84 11.92 -19.76 -3.96
N ARG A 85 12.14 -18.91 -4.97
CA ARG A 85 12.33 -19.36 -6.35
C ARG A 85 13.46 -20.38 -6.46
N GLY A 86 13.12 -21.57 -6.95
CA GLY A 86 14.03 -22.69 -7.16
C GLY A 86 14.41 -23.46 -5.89
N VAL A 87 13.95 -23.04 -4.70
CA VAL A 87 14.23 -23.74 -3.45
C VAL A 87 13.54 -25.10 -3.45
N SER A 88 14.31 -26.15 -3.16
CA SER A 88 13.83 -27.52 -3.04
C SER A 88 14.12 -28.00 -1.63
N SER A 89 13.07 -28.28 -0.85
CA SER A 89 13.16 -28.80 0.51
C SER A 89 12.06 -29.84 0.74
N PRO A 90 12.31 -30.90 1.53
CA PRO A 90 11.25 -31.78 2.01
C PRO A 90 10.12 -30.96 2.65
N GLY A 91 8.87 -31.35 2.41
CA GLY A 91 7.72 -30.64 2.97
C GLY A 91 7.31 -29.36 2.24
N MET A 92 7.97 -28.97 1.15
CA MET A 92 7.58 -27.79 0.35
C MET A 92 7.36 -28.11 -1.13
N GLN A 93 6.31 -27.53 -1.71
CA GLN A 93 6.18 -27.45 -3.16
C GLN A 93 7.20 -26.46 -3.73
N GLN A 94 7.91 -26.87 -4.78
CA GLN A 94 8.92 -26.02 -5.39
C GLN A 94 8.27 -24.91 -6.23
N LEU A 95 8.54 -23.67 -5.85
CA LEU A 95 8.25 -22.50 -6.68
C LEU A 95 9.27 -22.44 -7.82
N VAL A 96 8.82 -22.67 -9.05
CA VAL A 96 9.67 -22.74 -10.25
C VAL A 96 9.98 -21.35 -10.79
N GLU A 97 8.95 -20.53 -10.97
CA GLU A 97 9.07 -19.20 -11.56
C GLU A 97 7.93 -18.29 -11.10
N TRP A 98 8.14 -16.98 -11.19
CA TRP A 98 7.07 -16.01 -11.00
C TRP A 98 7.29 -14.74 -11.84
N GLY A 99 6.23 -13.99 -12.05
CA GLY A 99 6.28 -12.67 -12.68
C GLY A 99 4.95 -12.21 -13.23
N ALA A 100 4.88 -10.95 -13.62
CA ALA A 100 3.70 -10.39 -14.26
C ALA A 100 3.67 -10.72 -15.75
N MET A 101 2.61 -11.36 -16.21
CA MET A 101 2.36 -11.61 -17.63
C MET A 101 1.00 -11.06 -18.04
N ASN A 102 0.82 -10.80 -19.34
CA ASN A 102 -0.51 -10.51 -19.87
C ASN A 102 -1.37 -11.76 -19.68
N TRP A 103 -2.52 -11.62 -19.02
CA TRP A 103 -3.49 -12.69 -18.84
C TRP A 103 -4.73 -12.37 -19.67
N PRO A 104 -4.85 -12.94 -20.88
CA PRO A 104 -5.93 -12.62 -21.80
C PRO A 104 -7.34 -12.74 -21.21
N PRO A 105 -7.66 -13.76 -20.39
CA PRO A 105 -8.98 -13.86 -19.76
C PRO A 105 -9.34 -12.69 -18.86
N ALA A 106 -8.36 -12.03 -18.21
CA ALA A 106 -8.60 -10.85 -17.38
C ALA A 106 -8.42 -9.53 -18.14
N GLY A 107 -7.96 -9.56 -19.40
CA GLY A 107 -7.69 -8.36 -20.20
C GLY A 107 -6.63 -7.42 -19.59
N ARG A 108 -5.78 -7.95 -18.70
CA ARG A 108 -4.76 -7.17 -17.97
C ARG A 108 -3.57 -8.03 -17.63
N ARG A 109 -2.47 -7.39 -17.21
CA ARG A 109 -1.34 -8.11 -16.62
C ARG A 109 -1.67 -8.54 -15.19
N CYS A 110 -1.38 -9.80 -14.88
CA CYS A 110 -1.57 -10.38 -13.56
C CYS A 110 -0.26 -10.98 -13.05
N MET A 111 -0.04 -10.88 -11.73
CA MET A 111 1.03 -11.65 -11.10
C MET A 111 0.73 -13.14 -11.25
N THR A 112 1.72 -13.89 -11.73
CA THR A 112 1.64 -15.33 -11.96
C THR A 112 2.76 -16.03 -11.20
N VAL A 113 2.41 -17.13 -10.53
CA VAL A 113 3.36 -17.99 -9.81
C VAL A 113 3.29 -19.39 -10.38
N ILE A 114 4.42 -20.00 -10.69
CA ILE A 114 4.51 -21.34 -11.27
C ILE A 114 5.12 -22.28 -10.24
N TYR A 115 4.42 -23.38 -9.99
CA TYR A 115 4.82 -24.44 -9.07
C TYR A 115 4.98 -25.77 -9.82
N GLU A 116 5.81 -26.66 -9.28
CA GLU A 116 5.73 -28.07 -9.65
C GLU A 116 4.38 -28.65 -9.28
N ARG A 117 3.78 -29.41 -10.20
CA ARG A 117 2.46 -30.00 -9.98
C ARG A 117 2.60 -31.21 -9.05
N PRO A 118 1.84 -31.27 -7.94
CA PRO A 118 1.80 -32.48 -7.12
C PRO A 118 1.23 -33.65 -7.92
N ALA A 119 1.84 -34.82 -7.80
CA ALA A 119 1.37 -36.04 -8.46
C ALA A 119 0.21 -36.73 -7.70
N GLY A 120 0.04 -36.41 -6.42
CA GLY A 120 -1.06 -36.88 -5.58
C GLY A 120 -2.12 -35.82 -5.32
N ARG A 121 -3.10 -36.16 -4.48
CA ARG A 121 -4.23 -35.29 -4.13
C ARG A 121 -3.93 -34.36 -2.95
N ARG A 122 -4.75 -33.32 -2.81
CA ARG A 122 -4.87 -32.50 -1.59
C ARG A 122 -5.33 -33.37 -0.43
N ILE A 123 -4.86 -33.08 0.79
CA ILE A 123 -5.20 -33.85 1.99
C ILE A 123 -6.67 -33.70 2.36
N MET A 124 -7.16 -32.46 2.44
CA MET A 124 -8.58 -32.15 2.66
C MET A 124 -9.08 -31.22 1.56
N ALA A 125 -10.21 -31.53 0.93
CA ALA A 125 -10.85 -30.63 -0.03
C ALA A 125 -11.52 -29.43 0.67
N SER A 126 -12.10 -29.66 1.85
CA SER A 126 -12.75 -28.66 2.69
C SER A 126 -12.52 -28.98 4.17
N LEU A 127 -12.51 -27.96 5.02
CA LEU A 127 -12.37 -28.12 6.48
C LEU A 127 -13.60 -28.76 7.14
N ARG A 128 -14.75 -28.80 6.46
CA ARG A 128 -15.94 -29.55 6.91
C ARG A 128 -15.87 -31.03 6.52
N GLY A 129 -14.93 -31.41 5.65
CA GLY A 129 -14.75 -32.78 5.23
C GLY A 129 -14.07 -33.65 6.30
N GLU A 130 -14.10 -34.96 6.07
CA GLU A 130 -13.41 -35.95 6.89
C GLU A 130 -12.26 -36.60 6.12
N VAL A 131 -11.25 -37.05 6.86
CA VAL A 131 -10.12 -37.83 6.33
C VAL A 131 -9.84 -39.03 7.20
N ARG A 132 -9.19 -40.04 6.61
CA ARG A 132 -8.70 -41.17 7.39
C ARG A 132 -7.72 -40.66 8.45
N ARG A 133 -7.98 -41.03 9.70
CA ARG A 133 -7.10 -40.71 10.83
C ARG A 133 -5.70 -41.25 10.59
N PHE A 134 -4.71 -40.43 10.89
CA PHE A 134 -3.32 -40.84 10.92
C PHE A 134 -3.03 -41.47 12.28
N ASP A 135 -2.41 -42.64 12.28
CA ASP A 135 -1.89 -43.23 13.52
C ASP A 135 -0.62 -42.48 13.98
N GLU A 136 -0.20 -42.75 15.22
CA GLU A 136 0.94 -42.08 15.87
C GLU A 136 2.25 -42.23 15.10
N TYR A 137 2.50 -43.39 14.50
CA TYR A 137 3.74 -43.65 13.79
C TYR A 137 3.74 -42.96 12.42
N VAL A 138 2.61 -43.06 11.72
CA VAL A 138 2.44 -42.46 10.39
C VAL A 138 2.45 -40.93 10.49
N ILE A 139 1.79 -40.33 11.49
CA ILE A 139 1.76 -38.87 11.60
C ILE A 139 3.14 -38.27 11.87
N THR A 140 3.95 -38.93 12.69
CA THR A 140 5.28 -38.43 13.05
C THR A 140 6.17 -38.38 11.81
N LYS A 141 6.23 -39.50 11.06
CA LYS A 141 7.09 -39.63 9.88
C LYS A 141 6.57 -38.93 8.63
N LYS A 142 5.26 -39.03 8.36
CA LYS A 142 4.68 -38.50 7.11
C LYS A 142 4.29 -37.03 7.21
N VAL A 143 3.97 -36.53 8.42
CA VAL A 143 3.48 -35.16 8.62
C VAL A 143 4.48 -34.33 9.40
N ILE A 144 4.78 -34.68 10.65
CA ILE A 144 5.54 -33.81 11.55
C ILE A 144 6.95 -33.59 11.04
N GLU A 145 7.72 -34.65 10.76
CA GLU A 145 9.10 -34.55 10.28
C GLU A 145 9.27 -33.69 9.01
N PRO A 146 8.58 -33.97 7.87
CA PRO A 146 8.77 -33.19 6.65
C PRO A 146 8.25 -31.75 6.76
N LEU A 147 7.12 -31.53 7.44
CA LEU A 147 6.56 -30.18 7.56
C LEU A 147 7.37 -29.31 8.54
N SER A 148 7.96 -29.92 9.58
CA SER A 148 8.90 -29.21 10.47
C SER A 148 10.18 -28.84 9.72
N ALA A 149 10.69 -29.72 8.85
CA ALA A 149 11.84 -29.41 8.00
C ALA A 149 11.55 -28.24 7.04
N ALA A 150 10.35 -28.20 6.47
CA ALA A 150 9.90 -27.07 5.65
C ALA A 150 9.80 -25.76 6.44
N ILE A 151 9.20 -25.77 7.63
CA ILE A 151 9.14 -24.58 8.50
C ILE A 151 10.56 -24.12 8.86
N ARG A 152 11.47 -25.04 9.20
CA ARG A 152 12.87 -24.70 9.49
C ARG A 152 13.57 -24.03 8.30
N GLU A 153 13.34 -24.53 7.08
CA GLU A 153 13.89 -23.92 5.85
C GLU A 153 13.32 -22.52 5.59
N LEU A 154 12.05 -22.27 5.93
CA LEU A 154 11.46 -20.94 5.82
C LEU A 154 12.01 -20.00 6.89
N THR A 155 12.09 -20.46 8.15
CA THR A 155 12.66 -19.71 9.27
C THR A 155 14.12 -19.33 9.01
N SER A 156 14.94 -20.21 8.44
CA SER A 156 16.35 -19.92 8.11
C SER A 156 16.51 -18.80 7.07
N ARG A 157 15.45 -18.51 6.30
CA ARG A 157 15.37 -17.44 5.30
C ARG A 157 14.63 -16.19 5.81
N GLY A 158 14.18 -16.20 7.05
CA GLY A 158 13.40 -15.11 7.62
C GLY A 158 11.96 -15.03 7.08
N ILE A 159 11.37 -16.17 6.71
CA ILE A 159 10.05 -16.25 6.07
C ILE A 159 9.08 -17.03 6.96
N THR A 160 7.87 -16.53 7.09
CA THR A 160 6.72 -17.26 7.64
C THR A 160 5.83 -17.79 6.51
N HIS A 161 5.27 -18.98 6.66
CA HIS A 161 4.36 -19.58 5.68
C HIS A 161 2.97 -18.93 5.73
N ARG A 162 2.37 -18.81 6.92
CA ARG A 162 1.06 -18.15 7.18
C ARG A 162 -0.10 -18.71 6.35
N ALA A 163 -0.01 -19.99 5.98
CA ALA A 163 -1.02 -20.71 5.21
C ALA A 163 -0.94 -22.23 5.48
N VAL A 164 -0.52 -22.62 6.69
CA VAL A 164 -0.34 -24.00 7.13
C VAL A 164 -1.69 -24.57 7.57
N ARG A 165 -2.29 -25.41 6.72
CA ARG A 165 -3.58 -26.06 6.99
C ARG A 165 -3.77 -27.31 6.13
N PRO A 166 -4.61 -28.28 6.55
CA PRO A 166 -4.87 -29.50 5.77
C PRO A 166 -5.37 -29.27 4.34
N THR A 167 -6.10 -28.18 4.11
CA THR A 167 -6.59 -27.80 2.77
C THR A 167 -5.52 -27.15 1.89
N ASN A 168 -4.33 -26.92 2.42
CA ASN A 168 -3.15 -26.43 1.70
C ASN A 168 -1.97 -27.41 1.86
N LEU A 169 -2.27 -28.70 1.96
CA LEU A 169 -1.30 -29.80 1.98
C LEU A 169 -1.57 -30.76 0.82
N PHE A 170 -0.51 -31.20 0.16
CA PHE A 170 -0.59 -32.04 -1.03
C PHE A 170 0.36 -33.23 -0.93
N PHE A 171 -0.06 -34.37 -1.47
CA PHE A 171 0.84 -35.49 -1.74
C PHE A 171 1.65 -35.24 -3.01
N MET A 172 2.97 -35.28 -2.91
CA MET A 172 3.90 -35.02 -4.03
C MET A 172 4.17 -36.26 -4.89
N ASP A 173 3.66 -37.42 -4.47
CA ASP A 173 3.72 -38.68 -5.22
C ASP A 173 2.35 -39.37 -5.24
N ALA A 174 2.17 -40.29 -6.18
CA ALA A 174 0.94 -41.03 -6.35
C ALA A 174 0.68 -42.05 -5.21
N ASN A 175 1.72 -42.44 -4.47
CA ASN A 175 1.61 -43.41 -3.38
C ASN A 175 1.14 -42.78 -2.06
N GLY A 176 1.21 -41.46 -1.94
CA GLY A 176 0.83 -40.74 -0.73
C GLY A 176 1.89 -40.82 0.37
N ASP A 177 3.17 -40.83 0.00
CA ASP A 177 4.28 -40.94 0.94
C ASP A 177 4.91 -39.61 1.31
N ARG A 178 5.03 -38.68 0.35
CA ARG A 178 5.63 -37.36 0.58
C ARG A 178 4.56 -36.27 0.65
N LEU A 179 4.47 -35.61 1.80
CA LEU A 179 3.65 -34.41 1.98
C LEU A 179 4.46 -33.15 1.73
N ALA A 180 3.76 -32.14 1.22
CA ALA A 180 4.29 -30.79 1.10
C ALA A 180 3.21 -29.74 1.33
N PHE A 181 3.64 -28.59 1.83
CA PHE A 181 2.86 -27.37 1.83
C PHE A 181 2.58 -26.87 0.41
N GLY A 182 1.40 -26.29 0.25
CA GLY A 182 1.00 -25.57 -0.95
C GLY A 182 1.46 -24.12 -0.99
N ASP A 183 0.71 -23.29 -1.70
CA ASP A 183 1.03 -21.87 -1.90
C ASP A 183 1.03 -21.08 -0.59
N CYS A 184 1.95 -20.13 -0.50
CA CYS A 184 2.07 -19.19 0.60
C CYS A 184 2.35 -17.77 0.14
N VAL A 185 2.26 -17.48 -1.17
CA VAL A 185 2.72 -16.23 -1.77
C VAL A 185 1.67 -15.51 -2.61
N ALA A 186 0.59 -16.17 -3.02
CA ALA A 186 -0.40 -15.56 -3.90
C ALA A 186 -1.27 -14.50 -3.21
N ALA A 187 -1.30 -14.47 -1.88
CA ALA A 187 -2.07 -13.53 -1.07
C ALA A 187 -1.22 -12.98 0.10
N PRO A 188 -1.67 -11.91 0.78
CA PRO A 188 -1.04 -11.41 2.00
C PRO A 188 -0.94 -12.51 3.07
N PRO A 189 0.07 -12.43 3.96
CA PRO A 189 0.29 -13.47 4.94
C PRO A 189 -0.94 -13.63 5.86
N GLY A 190 -1.42 -14.86 5.98
CA GLY A 190 -2.57 -15.20 6.82
C GLY A 190 -3.92 -14.82 6.22
N PHE A 191 -4.00 -14.18 5.05
CA PHE A 191 -5.28 -13.71 4.49
C PHE A 191 -6.27 -14.87 4.24
N ASP A 192 -5.82 -15.93 3.56
CA ASP A 192 -6.62 -17.12 3.26
C ASP A 192 -6.65 -18.15 4.41
N GLN A 193 -6.08 -17.82 5.57
CA GLN A 193 -5.96 -18.75 6.69
C GLN A 193 -7.20 -18.66 7.60
N PRO A 194 -7.91 -19.76 7.88
CA PRO A 194 -9.08 -19.70 8.77
C PRO A 194 -8.68 -19.40 10.23
N VAL A 195 -9.55 -18.72 10.99
CA VAL A 195 -9.26 -18.26 12.37
C VAL A 195 -8.85 -19.39 13.31
N LEU A 196 -9.33 -20.61 13.06
CA LEU A 196 -8.98 -21.78 13.86
C LEU A 196 -7.47 -22.12 13.78
N PHE A 197 -6.79 -21.79 12.68
CA PHE A 197 -5.34 -21.96 12.49
C PHE A 197 -4.53 -20.74 12.94
N GLU A 198 -5.18 -19.63 13.28
CA GLU A 198 -4.50 -18.44 13.78
C GLU A 198 -4.40 -18.45 15.30
N THR A 199 -3.32 -17.87 15.83
CA THR A 199 -3.20 -17.51 17.25
C THR A 199 -4.30 -16.52 17.64
N ILE A 200 -4.53 -16.32 18.94
CA ILE A 200 -5.61 -15.44 19.39
C ILE A 200 -5.41 -14.01 18.86
N GLU A 201 -4.18 -13.51 18.93
CA GLU A 201 -3.81 -12.16 18.51
C GLU A 201 -4.02 -11.95 17.00
N SER A 202 -3.56 -12.91 16.19
CA SER A 202 -3.75 -12.86 14.74
C SER A 202 -5.21 -13.09 14.34
N GLY A 203 -5.91 -13.99 15.04
CA GLY A 203 -7.34 -14.26 14.84
C GLY A 203 -8.25 -13.09 15.22
N MET A 204 -7.79 -12.17 16.08
CA MET A 204 -8.48 -10.90 16.36
C MET A 204 -8.38 -9.91 15.20
N CYS A 205 -7.41 -10.00 14.30
CA CYS A 205 -7.25 -9.04 13.21
C CYS A 205 -8.26 -9.27 12.08
N ASN A 206 -8.57 -8.21 11.32
CA ASN A 206 -9.14 -8.41 9.99
C ASN A 206 -8.16 -9.26 9.16
N PRO A 207 -8.63 -10.23 8.35
CA PRO A 207 -7.75 -11.16 7.63
C PRO A 207 -6.66 -10.47 6.80
N ILE A 208 -6.98 -9.34 6.17
CA ILE A 208 -6.06 -8.55 5.35
C ILE A 208 -4.98 -7.80 6.15
N ALA A 209 -5.16 -7.69 7.45
CA ALA A 209 -4.33 -6.89 8.35
C ALA A 209 -3.63 -7.73 9.44
N ARG A 210 -3.52 -9.05 9.23
CA ARG A 210 -2.86 -9.98 10.14
C ARG A 210 -1.34 -9.82 10.22
N GLY A 211 -0.73 -9.22 9.20
CA GLY A 211 0.72 -9.05 9.13
C GLY A 211 1.47 -10.36 8.87
N SER A 212 2.80 -10.26 8.87
CA SER A 212 3.70 -11.38 8.58
C SER A 212 3.68 -12.45 9.66
N GLY A 213 3.26 -12.10 10.87
CA GLY A 213 3.32 -12.98 12.03
C GLY A 213 4.76 -13.38 12.38
N THR A 214 4.87 -14.35 13.26
CA THR A 214 6.12 -14.94 13.75
C THR A 214 6.26 -16.37 13.25
N TYR A 215 7.46 -16.94 13.33
CA TYR A 215 7.68 -18.36 13.03
C TYR A 215 6.87 -19.28 13.97
N SER A 216 6.60 -18.81 15.19
CA SER A 216 5.77 -19.53 16.16
C SER A 216 4.30 -19.67 15.70
N ASP A 217 3.80 -18.76 14.85
CA ASP A 217 2.44 -18.84 14.32
C ASP A 217 2.30 -19.98 13.30
N ASP A 218 3.35 -20.29 12.53
CA ASP A 218 3.36 -21.46 11.65
C ASP A 218 3.42 -22.77 12.44
N LEU A 219 4.13 -22.78 13.57
CA LEU A 219 4.17 -23.91 14.50
C LEU A 219 2.82 -24.12 15.19
N TYR A 220 2.14 -23.04 15.59
CA TYR A 220 0.76 -23.11 16.05
C TYR A 220 -0.14 -23.73 14.98
N SER A 221 -0.09 -23.20 13.76
CA SER A 221 -0.87 -23.70 12.62
C SER A 221 -0.57 -25.18 12.30
N LEU A 222 0.68 -25.61 12.45
CA LEU A 222 1.10 -27.00 12.35
C LEU A 222 0.48 -27.86 13.46
N GLY A 223 0.45 -27.38 14.70
CA GLY A 223 -0.21 -28.05 15.82
C GLY A 223 -1.71 -28.29 15.54
N VAL A 224 -2.40 -27.28 15.04
CA VAL A 224 -3.81 -27.38 14.64
C VAL A 224 -3.98 -28.39 13.50
N THR A 225 -3.09 -28.34 12.50
CA THR A 225 -3.08 -29.28 11.37
C THR A 225 -2.89 -30.72 11.84
N VAL A 226 -1.92 -30.98 12.72
CA VAL A 226 -1.65 -32.29 13.32
C VAL A 226 -2.87 -32.78 14.08
N ALA A 227 -3.50 -31.93 14.89
CA ALA A 227 -4.71 -32.26 15.64
C ALA A 227 -5.85 -32.73 14.73
N ILE A 228 -6.14 -32.00 13.65
CA ILE A 228 -7.19 -32.36 12.69
C ILE A 228 -6.88 -33.71 12.01
N LEU A 229 -5.62 -33.96 11.65
CA LEU A 229 -5.23 -35.22 10.99
C LEU A 229 -5.27 -36.43 11.94
N LEU A 230 -5.03 -36.23 13.25
CA LEU A 230 -5.22 -37.27 14.28
C LEU A 230 -6.70 -37.60 14.47
N MET A 231 -7.54 -36.57 14.54
CA MET A 231 -8.98 -36.72 14.76
C MET A 231 -9.73 -37.16 13.49
N GLY A 232 -9.16 -36.90 12.31
CA GLY A 232 -9.76 -37.16 11.00
C GLY A 232 -10.87 -36.17 10.62
N ARG A 233 -11.06 -35.10 11.39
CA ARG A 233 -12.12 -34.10 11.23
C ARG A 233 -11.74 -32.77 11.88
N ASN A 234 -12.41 -31.69 11.48
CA ASN A 234 -12.35 -30.42 12.21
C ASN A 234 -13.27 -30.46 13.44
N PRO A 235 -12.73 -30.36 14.68
CA PRO A 235 -13.50 -30.47 15.92
C PRO A 235 -14.46 -29.27 16.13
N VAL A 236 -14.19 -28.14 15.48
CA VAL A 236 -14.95 -26.88 15.64
C VAL A 236 -15.65 -26.47 14.35
N ALA A 237 -15.94 -27.41 13.45
CA ALA A 237 -16.52 -27.14 12.12
C ALA A 237 -17.87 -26.40 12.15
N ASN A 238 -18.62 -26.50 13.26
CA ASN A 238 -19.94 -25.89 13.43
C ASN A 238 -19.90 -24.59 14.23
N MET A 239 -18.71 -24.10 14.59
CA MET A 239 -18.54 -22.85 15.32
C MET A 239 -18.21 -21.72 14.34
N SER A 240 -18.78 -20.55 14.55
CA SER A 240 -18.35 -19.34 13.83
C SER A 240 -16.94 -18.93 14.26
N ASP A 241 -16.25 -18.17 13.41
CA ASP A 241 -14.93 -17.61 13.73
C ASP A 241 -14.93 -16.82 15.06
N GLU A 242 -16.03 -16.11 15.33
CA GLU A 242 -16.23 -15.39 16.59
C GLU A 242 -16.34 -16.34 17.78
N ALA A 243 -17.12 -17.42 17.66
CA ALA A 243 -17.25 -18.41 18.71
C ALA A 243 -15.93 -19.13 18.97
N ILE A 244 -15.17 -19.46 17.91
CA ILE A 244 -13.83 -20.07 18.02
C ILE A 244 -12.90 -19.13 18.78
N LEU A 245 -12.82 -17.85 18.38
CA LEU A 245 -11.97 -16.88 19.04
C LEU A 245 -12.35 -16.69 20.52
N SER A 246 -13.66 -16.58 20.81
CA SER A 246 -14.15 -16.48 22.20
C SER A 246 -13.78 -17.71 23.02
N ALA A 247 -13.91 -18.91 22.46
CA ALA A 247 -13.55 -20.15 23.14
C ALA A 247 -12.04 -20.24 23.39
N LYS A 248 -11.20 -19.86 22.42
CA LYS A 248 -9.73 -19.78 22.59
C LYS A 248 -9.36 -18.82 23.73
N ILE A 249 -10.00 -17.65 23.82
CA ILE A 249 -9.75 -16.68 24.91
C ILE A 249 -10.16 -17.23 26.28
N GLN A 250 -11.29 -17.94 26.37
CA GLN A 250 -11.83 -18.41 27.64
C GLN A 250 -11.22 -19.72 28.14
N LEU A 251 -11.02 -20.68 27.23
CA LEU A 251 -10.63 -22.05 27.55
C LEU A 251 -9.17 -22.35 27.20
N GLY A 252 -8.57 -21.53 26.34
CA GLY A 252 -7.28 -21.78 25.70
C GLY A 252 -7.42 -22.54 24.38
N SER A 253 -6.48 -22.34 23.47
CA SER A 253 -6.47 -22.97 22.14
C SER A 253 -6.44 -24.50 22.21
N TYR A 254 -5.58 -25.06 23.05
CA TYR A 254 -5.49 -26.52 23.22
C TYR A 254 -6.83 -27.12 23.66
N ASN A 255 -7.47 -26.57 24.70
CA ASN A 255 -8.73 -27.12 25.20
C ASN A 255 -9.89 -26.91 24.22
N THR A 256 -9.88 -25.80 23.48
CA THR A 256 -10.91 -25.51 22.46
C THR A 256 -10.85 -26.52 21.30
N LEU A 257 -9.64 -26.89 20.88
CA LEU A 257 -9.44 -27.73 19.69
C LEU A 257 -9.39 -29.23 20.02
N ILE A 258 -8.82 -29.61 21.17
CA ILE A 258 -8.63 -31.02 21.56
C ILE A 258 -9.69 -31.47 22.55
N GLY A 259 -10.05 -30.62 23.52
CA GLY A 259 -10.97 -30.99 24.61
C GLY A 259 -10.56 -32.27 25.32
N ASP A 260 -11.49 -33.21 25.43
CA ASP A 260 -11.31 -34.52 26.09
C ASP A 260 -10.92 -35.65 25.12
N GLU A 261 -10.51 -35.33 23.89
CA GLU A 261 -10.09 -36.34 22.90
C GLU A 261 -8.89 -37.16 23.41
N ARG A 262 -8.93 -38.47 23.20
CA ARG A 262 -7.90 -39.39 23.69
C ARG A 262 -6.73 -39.47 22.70
N LEU A 263 -5.61 -38.86 23.06
CA LEU A 263 -4.39 -38.85 22.27
C LEU A 263 -3.24 -39.59 22.97
N PRO A 264 -2.28 -40.19 22.23
CA PRO A 264 -1.05 -40.70 22.79
C PRO A 264 -0.26 -39.63 23.56
N MET A 265 0.36 -40.02 24.68
CA MET A 265 1.06 -39.10 25.58
C MET A 265 2.13 -38.23 24.89
N PRO A 266 2.97 -38.74 23.97
CA PRO A 266 3.94 -37.90 23.27
C PRO A 266 3.28 -36.80 22.42
N LEU A 267 2.13 -37.12 21.79
CA LEU A 267 1.38 -36.17 20.97
C LEU A 267 0.64 -35.13 21.82
N ILE A 268 0.23 -35.48 23.05
CA ILE A 268 -0.30 -34.50 24.01
C ILE A 268 0.76 -33.46 24.37
N GLU A 269 1.99 -33.90 24.65
CA GLU A 269 3.12 -32.99 24.96
C GLU A 269 3.40 -32.04 23.78
N LEU A 270 3.50 -32.59 22.57
CA LEU A 270 3.66 -31.82 21.34
C LEU A 270 2.56 -30.78 21.15
N LEU A 271 1.29 -31.19 21.20
CA LEU A 271 0.16 -30.29 20.94
C LEU A 271 0.02 -29.23 22.03
N ARG A 272 0.33 -29.52 23.29
CA ARG A 272 0.39 -28.49 24.35
C ARG A 272 1.49 -27.46 24.09
N GLY A 273 2.64 -27.91 23.58
CA GLY A 273 3.75 -27.06 23.17
C GLY A 273 3.39 -26.10 22.03
N LEU A 274 2.86 -26.65 20.95
CA LEU A 274 2.53 -25.90 19.72
C LEU A 274 1.29 -25.00 19.90
N LEU A 275 0.29 -25.45 20.67
CA LEU A 275 -0.98 -24.72 20.87
C LEU A 275 -0.97 -23.87 22.16
N CYS A 276 0.21 -23.53 22.68
CA CYS A 276 0.33 -22.61 23.80
C CYS A 276 -0.07 -21.20 23.36
N ASP A 277 -1.02 -20.58 24.05
CA ASP A 277 -1.47 -19.22 23.73
C ASP A 277 -0.45 -18.15 24.15
N ASP A 278 0.38 -18.42 25.16
CA ASP A 278 1.48 -17.55 25.56
C ASP A 278 2.63 -17.67 24.54
N GLY A 279 2.80 -16.64 23.71
CA GLY A 279 3.81 -16.63 22.64
C GLY A 279 5.25 -16.79 23.13
N GLU A 280 5.56 -16.36 24.36
CA GLU A 280 6.90 -16.50 24.96
C GLU A 280 7.20 -17.94 25.42
N GLN A 281 6.15 -18.73 25.65
CA GLN A 281 6.26 -20.13 26.07
C GLN A 281 5.94 -21.12 24.95
N ARG A 282 5.33 -20.65 23.86
CA ARG A 282 5.01 -21.46 22.70
C ARG A 282 6.29 -22.03 22.11
N TRP A 283 6.25 -23.31 21.78
CA TRP A 283 7.42 -24.00 21.25
C TRP A 283 7.98 -23.32 20.02
N THR A 284 9.31 -23.21 20.00
CA THR A 284 10.07 -22.80 18.83
C THR A 284 10.46 -24.00 17.98
N VAL A 285 11.17 -23.76 16.87
CA VAL A 285 11.69 -24.83 16.02
C VAL A 285 12.69 -25.70 16.78
N GLU A 286 13.49 -25.07 17.66
CA GLU A 286 14.46 -25.76 18.51
C GLU A 286 13.77 -26.71 19.51
N ASP A 287 12.67 -26.28 20.13
CA ASP A 287 11.89 -27.13 21.04
C ASP A 287 11.32 -28.35 20.32
N LEU A 288 10.79 -28.13 19.11
CA LEU A 288 10.25 -29.19 18.26
C LEU A 288 11.34 -30.20 17.86
N ASP A 289 12.55 -29.72 17.54
CA ASP A 289 13.70 -30.56 17.21
C ASP A 289 14.16 -31.41 18.41
N LEU A 290 14.18 -30.82 19.60
CA LEU A 290 14.47 -31.55 20.84
C LEU A 290 13.42 -32.65 21.08
N TRP A 291 12.13 -32.33 20.91
CA TRP A 291 11.07 -33.33 21.05
C TRP A 291 11.17 -34.46 20.03
N MET A 292 11.43 -34.14 18.75
CA MET A 292 11.63 -35.15 17.69
C MET A 292 12.83 -36.06 17.96
N SER A 293 13.85 -35.58 18.67
CA SER A 293 15.00 -36.40 19.11
C SER A 293 14.69 -37.35 20.28
N GLY A 294 13.44 -37.36 20.78
CA GLY A 294 12.99 -38.18 21.90
C GLY A 294 13.21 -37.55 23.27
N ARG A 295 13.61 -36.27 23.35
CA ARG A 295 13.78 -35.56 24.61
C ARG A 295 12.43 -35.11 25.15
N ARG A 296 12.17 -35.38 26.43
CA ARG A 296 11.01 -34.82 27.15
C ARG A 296 11.26 -33.36 27.46
N MET A 297 10.28 -32.53 27.19
CA MET A 297 10.31 -31.09 27.45
C MET A 297 9.73 -30.80 28.83
N SER A 298 10.13 -29.68 29.41
CA SER A 298 9.57 -29.23 30.67
C SER A 298 8.07 -28.95 30.49
N PRO A 299 7.21 -29.40 31.43
CA PRO A 299 5.78 -29.09 31.35
C PRO A 299 5.55 -27.59 31.34
N LEU A 300 4.77 -27.12 30.36
CA LEU A 300 4.30 -25.75 30.31
C LEU A 300 3.45 -25.43 31.54
N GLN A 301 3.68 -24.28 32.16
CA GLN A 301 2.85 -23.80 33.25
C GLN A 301 1.79 -22.86 32.69
N PRO A 302 0.49 -23.22 32.75
CA PRO A 302 -0.56 -22.35 32.26
C PRO A 302 -0.54 -21.02 33.02
N ARG A 303 -0.13 -19.93 32.35
CA ARG A 303 -0.29 -18.57 32.86
C ARG A 303 -1.64 -18.04 32.42
N GLY A 304 -2.70 -18.51 33.07
CA GLY A 304 -4.04 -17.96 32.85
C GLY A 304 -4.12 -16.51 33.32
N GLU A 305 -4.90 -15.69 32.61
CA GLU A 305 -5.22 -14.34 33.08
C GLU A 305 -5.96 -14.40 34.43
N LYS A 306 -5.69 -13.45 35.32
CA LYS A 306 -6.37 -13.37 36.61
C LYS A 306 -7.87 -13.12 36.38
N ARG A 307 -8.69 -14.08 36.80
CA ARG A 307 -10.15 -13.98 36.77
C ARG A 307 -10.66 -13.07 37.88
N ALA A 308 -11.56 -12.15 37.55
CA ALA A 308 -12.20 -11.24 38.50
C ALA A 308 -13.13 -11.98 39.46
N ALA A 309 -13.22 -11.51 40.71
CA ALA A 309 -14.16 -12.05 41.70
C ALA A 309 -15.63 -11.75 41.35
N ARG A 310 -15.90 -10.69 40.59
CA ARG A 310 -17.22 -10.31 40.09
C ARG A 310 -17.12 -9.93 38.61
N GLY A 311 -18.09 -10.34 37.81
CA GLY A 311 -18.17 -9.99 36.40
C GLY A 311 -18.41 -8.50 36.18
N PHE A 312 -17.91 -7.99 35.05
CA PHE A 312 -18.24 -6.68 34.52
C PHE A 312 -19.45 -6.83 33.58
N PRO A 313 -20.61 -6.26 33.92
CA PRO A 313 -21.79 -6.34 33.06
C PRO A 313 -21.61 -5.42 31.84
N PHE A 314 -21.67 -5.98 30.65
CA PHE A 314 -21.57 -5.24 29.39
C PHE A 314 -22.36 -5.96 28.29
N MET A 315 -23.19 -5.24 27.53
CA MET A 315 -23.98 -5.81 26.43
C MET A 315 -24.75 -7.09 26.80
N GLY A 316 -25.36 -7.12 28.00
CA GLY A 316 -26.16 -8.26 28.48
C GLY A 316 -25.35 -9.48 28.95
N LYS A 317 -24.01 -9.40 28.98
CA LYS A 317 -23.12 -10.46 29.46
C LYS A 317 -22.20 -9.98 30.57
N ASP A 318 -21.87 -10.87 31.51
CA ASP A 318 -20.87 -10.64 32.53
C ASP A 318 -19.49 -11.13 32.08
N TYR A 319 -18.50 -10.24 32.08
CA TYR A 319 -17.11 -10.55 31.71
C TYR A 319 -16.21 -10.64 32.93
N PHE A 320 -15.43 -11.71 33.03
CA PHE A 320 -14.57 -11.95 34.21
C PHE A 320 -13.08 -11.72 33.94
N ASN A 321 -12.66 -11.59 32.68
CA ASN A 321 -11.26 -11.45 32.27
C ASN A 321 -11.08 -10.16 31.46
N CYS A 322 -9.94 -9.46 31.59
CA CYS A 322 -9.75 -8.18 30.89
C CYS A 322 -9.65 -8.39 29.38
N ARG A 323 -9.01 -9.49 28.95
CA ARG A 323 -8.89 -9.84 27.53
C ARG A 323 -10.25 -10.00 26.85
N GLU A 324 -11.13 -10.77 27.47
CA GLU A 324 -12.48 -11.01 26.94
C GLU A 324 -13.33 -9.73 26.92
N LEU A 325 -13.31 -8.95 28.01
CA LEU A 325 -14.01 -7.66 28.09
C LEU A 325 -13.49 -6.68 27.04
N SER A 326 -12.17 -6.61 26.86
CA SER A 326 -11.52 -5.75 25.88
C SER A 326 -11.97 -6.09 24.46
N GLN A 327 -12.09 -7.38 24.12
CA GLN A 327 -12.61 -7.80 22.82
C GLN A 327 -14.08 -7.40 22.61
N ALA A 328 -14.92 -7.58 23.64
CA ALA A 328 -16.33 -7.19 23.56
C ALA A 328 -16.51 -5.67 23.42
N MET A 329 -15.73 -4.88 24.17
CA MET A 329 -15.72 -3.42 24.08
C MET A 329 -15.21 -2.92 22.71
N ALA A 330 -14.20 -3.57 22.13
CA ALA A 330 -13.68 -3.22 20.81
C ALA A 330 -14.73 -3.39 19.70
N ARG A 331 -15.61 -4.39 19.82
CA ARG A 331 -16.72 -4.65 18.89
C ARG A 331 -17.90 -3.70 19.07
N ASN A 332 -18.13 -3.23 20.30
CA ASN A 332 -19.23 -2.35 20.67
C ASN A 332 -18.67 -0.97 21.06
N TRP A 333 -18.00 -0.33 20.10
CA TRP A 333 -17.11 0.83 20.32
C TRP A 333 -17.82 1.99 21.04
N ASP A 334 -18.96 2.46 20.51
CA ASP A 334 -19.67 3.59 21.10
C ASP A 334 -20.30 3.24 22.45
N GLN A 335 -20.72 2.00 22.66
CA GLN A 335 -21.28 1.51 23.92
C GLN A 335 -20.21 1.31 24.99
N ALA A 336 -18.95 1.08 24.60
CA ALA A 336 -17.83 0.93 25.52
C ALA A 336 -17.37 2.26 26.13
N ILE A 337 -17.58 3.39 25.45
CA ILE A 337 -17.11 4.71 25.92
C ILE A 337 -17.75 5.14 27.26
N PRO A 338 -19.10 5.13 27.43
CA PRO A 338 -19.73 5.60 28.67
C PRO A 338 -19.22 4.90 29.95
N PRO A 339 -19.19 3.56 30.06
CA PRO A 339 -18.76 2.91 31.30
C PRO A 339 -17.27 3.14 31.62
N VAL A 340 -16.44 3.45 30.62
CA VAL A 340 -15.03 3.81 30.81
C VAL A 340 -14.92 5.22 31.40
N ILE A 341 -15.63 6.19 30.82
CA ILE A 341 -15.64 7.59 31.29
C ILE A 341 -16.25 7.73 32.68
N GLU A 342 -17.32 6.98 32.97
CA GLU A 342 -18.00 6.97 34.27
C GLU A 342 -17.17 6.32 35.41
N GLY A 343 -15.97 5.80 35.11
CA GLY A 343 -15.09 5.17 36.08
C GLY A 343 -15.50 3.75 36.49
N LYS A 344 -16.53 3.16 35.87
CA LYS A 344 -16.98 1.79 36.19
C LYS A 344 -15.88 0.76 35.91
N LEU A 345 -15.18 0.90 34.79
CA LEU A 345 -14.08 0.00 34.42
C LEU A 345 -12.91 0.11 35.42
N GLU A 346 -12.51 1.33 35.78
CA GLU A 346 -11.43 1.58 36.75
C GLU A 346 -11.74 0.97 38.12
N LEU A 347 -12.98 1.15 38.58
CA LEU A 347 -13.46 0.58 39.84
C LEU A 347 -13.46 -0.96 39.81
N TRP A 348 -13.88 -1.56 38.69
CA TRP A 348 -13.88 -3.01 38.50
C TRP A 348 -12.46 -3.59 38.49
N LEU A 349 -11.53 -2.95 37.77
CA LEU A 349 -10.11 -3.32 37.79
C LEU A 349 -9.54 -3.27 39.21
N ARG A 350 -9.85 -2.21 39.96
CA ARG A 350 -9.34 -2.01 41.32
C ARG A 350 -9.91 -2.98 42.35
N ARG A 351 -11.21 -3.32 42.25
CA ARG A 351 -11.94 -4.07 43.30
C ARG A 351 -12.21 -5.53 42.96
N ALA A 352 -12.51 -5.85 41.71
CA ALA A 352 -12.90 -7.19 41.29
C ALA A 352 -11.72 -7.98 40.70
N VAL A 353 -10.89 -7.34 39.86
CA VAL A 353 -9.64 -7.93 39.34
C VAL A 353 -8.50 -7.78 40.37
N GLU A 354 -8.56 -6.72 41.19
CA GLU A 354 -7.53 -6.31 42.16
C GLU A 354 -6.19 -5.95 41.49
N ASP A 355 -6.24 -5.38 40.29
CA ASP A 355 -5.10 -4.89 39.54
C ASP A 355 -5.02 -3.35 39.66
N LYS A 356 -4.38 -2.89 40.76
CA LYS A 356 -4.31 -1.46 41.11
C LYS A 356 -3.49 -0.66 40.09
N ASP A 357 -2.48 -1.28 39.48
CA ASP A 357 -1.60 -0.63 38.51
C ASP A 357 -2.34 -0.40 37.20
N LYS A 358 -3.01 -1.44 36.68
CA LYS A 358 -3.87 -1.30 35.48
C LYS A 358 -5.01 -0.31 35.72
N ALA A 359 -5.63 -0.34 36.91
CA ALA A 359 -6.65 0.65 37.28
C ALA A 359 -6.12 2.09 37.26
N ALA A 360 -4.91 2.33 37.79
CA ALA A 360 -4.27 3.65 37.77
C ALA A 360 -3.93 4.12 36.35
N ILE A 361 -3.43 3.22 35.49
CA ILE A 361 -3.18 3.51 34.07
C ILE A 361 -4.47 3.92 33.37
N VAL A 362 -5.56 3.16 33.55
CA VAL A 362 -6.86 3.48 32.95
C VAL A 362 -7.40 4.82 33.47
N ALA A 363 -7.30 5.08 34.78
CA ALA A 363 -7.70 6.37 35.37
C ALA A 363 -6.98 7.55 34.72
N GLU A 364 -5.66 7.42 34.52
CA GLU A 364 -4.84 8.48 33.93
C GLU A 364 -5.19 8.72 32.46
N ILE A 365 -5.38 7.65 31.68
CA ILE A 365 -5.82 7.75 30.28
C ILE A 365 -7.14 8.51 30.17
N VAL A 366 -8.13 8.16 31.00
CA VAL A 366 -9.45 8.82 31.02
C VAL A 366 -9.32 10.28 31.45
N ARG A 367 -8.53 10.56 32.49
CA ARG A 367 -8.29 11.94 32.98
C ARG A 367 -7.71 12.85 31.90
N LEU A 368 -6.69 12.38 31.17
CA LEU A 368 -6.07 13.14 30.08
C LEU A 368 -7.06 13.41 28.94
N ALA A 369 -7.88 12.42 28.59
CA ALA A 369 -8.87 12.55 27.53
C ALA A 369 -9.97 13.58 27.88
N LEU A 370 -10.44 13.58 29.13
CA LEU A 370 -11.47 14.52 29.61
C LEU A 370 -10.97 15.96 29.75
N ASN A 371 -9.67 16.16 29.99
CA ASN A 371 -9.05 17.47 30.05
C ASN A 371 -8.79 18.09 28.65
N THR A 372 -8.93 17.30 27.59
CA THR A 372 -8.74 17.78 26.22
C THR A 372 -9.97 18.56 25.74
N THR A 373 -9.80 19.85 25.42
CA THR A 373 -10.90 20.76 25.04
C THR A 373 -11.20 20.76 23.55
N ALA A 374 -10.19 20.52 22.70
CA ALA A 374 -10.33 20.41 21.25
C ALA A 374 -10.67 18.97 20.82
N ASP A 375 -11.60 18.84 19.88
CA ASP A 375 -11.95 17.56 19.24
C ASP A 375 -12.28 16.42 20.22
N LYS A 376 -13.30 16.65 21.05
CA LYS A 376 -13.72 15.72 22.12
C LYS A 376 -14.00 14.30 21.62
N LYS A 377 -14.62 14.14 20.44
CA LYS A 377 -14.94 12.81 19.91
C LYS A 377 -13.67 12.04 19.57
N SER A 378 -12.72 12.65 18.85
CA SER A 378 -11.43 12.01 18.56
C SER A 378 -10.65 11.70 19.84
N SER A 379 -10.64 12.61 20.82
CA SER A 379 -10.05 12.36 22.15
C SER A 379 -10.65 11.11 22.83
N THR A 380 -11.98 10.96 22.82
CA THR A 380 -12.64 9.77 23.40
C THR A 380 -12.36 8.48 22.63
N ASP A 381 -12.20 8.55 21.31
CA ASP A 381 -11.86 7.37 20.51
C ASP A 381 -10.41 6.92 20.77
N LEU A 382 -9.46 7.86 20.84
CA LEU A 382 -8.06 7.56 21.21
C LEU A 382 -7.94 7.06 22.65
N MET A 383 -8.72 7.63 23.57
CA MET A 383 -8.85 7.15 24.94
C MET A 383 -9.28 5.69 24.98
N LEU A 384 -10.38 5.34 24.30
CA LEU A 384 -10.87 3.96 24.29
C LEU A 384 -9.82 3.02 23.69
N CYS A 385 -9.21 3.38 22.56
CA CYS A 385 -8.11 2.61 21.97
C CYS A 385 -7.00 2.33 23.00
N LYS A 386 -6.51 3.35 23.71
CA LYS A 386 -5.43 3.22 24.70
C LYS A 386 -5.86 2.40 25.92
N VAL A 387 -7.12 2.52 26.36
CA VAL A 387 -7.70 1.68 27.42
C VAL A 387 -7.76 0.21 26.98
N LEU A 388 -8.20 -0.08 25.75
CA LEU A 388 -8.28 -1.45 25.24
C LEU A 388 -6.90 -2.13 25.17
N ILE A 389 -5.86 -1.39 24.77
CA ILE A 389 -4.46 -1.84 24.79
C ILE A 389 -3.97 -2.08 26.23
N ALA A 390 -4.37 -1.24 27.18
CA ALA A 390 -4.01 -1.43 28.59
C ALA A 390 -4.71 -2.67 29.23
N LEU A 391 -5.94 -2.98 28.79
CA LEU A 391 -6.67 -4.18 29.22
C LEU A 391 -6.08 -5.46 28.66
N ASP A 392 -5.73 -5.47 27.36
CA ASP A 392 -5.10 -6.60 26.68
C ASP A 392 -3.86 -6.12 25.94
N LYS A 393 -2.70 -6.27 26.58
CA LYS A 393 -1.42 -5.90 25.98
C LYS A 393 -1.07 -6.80 24.80
N SER A 394 -1.55 -8.03 24.73
CA SER A 394 -1.22 -8.95 23.62
C SER A 394 -2.00 -8.65 22.35
N ALA A 395 -3.16 -8.01 22.46
CA ALA A 395 -4.03 -7.72 21.33
C ALA A 395 -3.37 -6.90 20.21
N PRO A 396 -3.86 -7.05 18.96
CA PRO A 396 -3.52 -6.13 17.87
C PRO A 396 -4.04 -4.72 18.14
N ILE A 397 -3.65 -3.77 17.27
CA ILE A 397 -4.24 -2.44 17.24
C ILE A 397 -5.72 -2.60 16.92
N ARG A 398 -6.60 -2.00 17.72
CA ARG A 398 -8.06 -2.03 17.51
C ARG A 398 -8.62 -0.62 17.55
N TYR A 399 -9.16 -0.15 16.43
CA TYR A 399 -9.67 1.20 16.29
C TYR A 399 -10.90 1.26 15.39
N LYS A 400 -12.06 1.62 15.95
CA LYS A 400 -13.34 1.82 15.21
C LYS A 400 -13.67 0.68 14.23
N GLY A 401 -13.55 -0.56 14.67
CA GLY A 401 -13.85 -1.76 13.86
C GLY A 401 -12.73 -2.24 12.93
N PHE A 402 -11.59 -1.53 12.86
CA PHE A 402 -10.40 -2.00 12.15
C PHE A 402 -9.36 -2.54 13.13
N TYR A 403 -9.02 -3.83 12.97
CA TYR A 403 -8.16 -4.60 13.85
C TYR A 403 -6.95 -5.10 13.06
N ALA A 404 -5.75 -4.69 13.46
CA ALA A 404 -4.54 -4.92 12.68
C ALA A 404 -3.29 -5.10 13.52
N MET A 405 -2.41 -6.01 13.08
CA MET A 405 -1.00 -5.95 13.47
C MET A 405 -0.34 -4.75 12.79
N PRO A 406 0.66 -4.10 13.44
CA PRO A 406 1.32 -2.92 12.86
C PRO A 406 1.86 -3.16 11.43
N ASP A 407 2.45 -4.32 11.18
CA ASP A 407 2.99 -4.74 9.89
C ASP A 407 1.93 -5.25 8.90
N GLY A 408 0.70 -5.51 9.35
CA GLY A 408 -0.45 -5.84 8.51
C GLY A 408 -1.10 -4.62 7.85
N PHE A 409 -0.80 -3.41 8.32
CA PHE A 409 -1.44 -2.18 7.86
C PHE A 409 -1.20 -1.90 6.36
N GLY A 410 -0.01 -2.23 5.84
CA GLY A 410 0.34 -2.02 4.44
C GLY A 410 -0.53 -2.82 3.48
N SER A 411 -0.75 -4.11 3.79
CA SER A 411 -1.61 -5.00 3.00
C SER A 411 -3.07 -4.54 3.01
N ALA A 412 -3.55 -4.08 4.18
CA ALA A 412 -4.90 -3.53 4.31
C ALA A 412 -5.09 -2.27 3.46
N LEU A 413 -4.12 -1.33 3.51
CA LEU A 413 -4.16 -0.12 2.69
C LEU A 413 -4.15 -0.45 1.18
N ALA A 414 -3.30 -1.39 0.76
CA ALA A 414 -3.24 -1.82 -0.63
C ALA A 414 -4.57 -2.42 -1.12
N ALA A 415 -5.18 -3.29 -0.34
CA ALA A 415 -6.46 -3.90 -0.70
C ALA A 415 -7.61 -2.89 -0.78
N VAL A 416 -7.69 -1.95 0.17
CA VAL A 416 -8.72 -0.89 0.16
C VAL A 416 -8.54 0.04 -1.04
N VAL A 417 -7.31 0.43 -1.37
CA VAL A 417 -7.05 1.26 -2.56
C VAL A 417 -7.38 0.50 -3.85
N ALA A 418 -6.96 -0.77 -3.97
CA ALA A 418 -7.21 -1.58 -5.16
C ALA A 418 -8.71 -1.83 -5.41
N SER A 419 -9.48 -2.01 -4.34
CA SER A 419 -10.95 -2.14 -4.39
C SER A 419 -11.71 -0.81 -4.49
N ARG A 420 -11.00 0.33 -4.50
CA ARG A 420 -11.58 1.69 -4.45
C ARG A 420 -12.51 1.91 -3.25
N GLY A 421 -12.19 1.26 -2.13
CA GLY A 421 -12.91 1.38 -0.85
C GLY A 421 -12.59 2.68 -0.09
N ASP A 422 -13.21 2.83 1.08
CA ASP A 422 -13.05 4.02 1.93
C ASP A 422 -11.72 3.98 2.70
N THR A 423 -10.82 4.91 2.39
CA THR A 423 -9.49 5.04 3.02
C THR A 423 -9.45 5.99 4.22
N ARG A 424 -10.58 6.61 4.59
CA ARG A 424 -10.62 7.64 5.64
C ARG A 424 -10.18 7.12 6.99
N LEU A 425 -10.59 5.91 7.37
CA LEU A 425 -10.23 5.31 8.66
C LEU A 425 -8.72 5.06 8.77
N LEU A 426 -8.10 4.50 7.72
CA LEU A 426 -6.66 4.26 7.69
C LEU A 426 -5.87 5.58 7.71
N THR A 427 -6.32 6.57 6.94
CA THR A 427 -5.76 7.93 6.95
C THR A 427 -5.85 8.57 8.35
N GLU A 428 -7.01 8.46 9.01
CA GLU A 428 -7.21 8.94 10.38
C GLU A 428 -6.24 8.26 11.35
N MET A 429 -6.10 6.93 11.28
CA MET A 429 -5.20 6.18 12.16
C MET A 429 -3.74 6.64 12.07
N ILE A 430 -3.25 6.94 10.86
CA ILE A 430 -1.88 7.45 10.67
C ILE A 430 -1.77 8.89 11.19
N ILE A 431 -2.69 9.79 10.81
CA ILE A 431 -2.66 11.20 11.21
C ILE A 431 -2.74 11.36 12.73
N ARG A 432 -3.57 10.53 13.38
CA ARG A 432 -3.79 10.54 14.84
C ARG A 432 -2.80 9.67 15.61
N GLU A 433 -1.81 9.10 14.93
CA GLU A 433 -0.76 8.25 15.53
C GLU A 433 -1.33 7.07 16.35
N VAL A 434 -2.43 6.46 15.90
CA VAL A 434 -3.04 5.30 16.59
C VAL A 434 -2.02 4.16 16.81
N PRO A 435 -1.17 3.78 15.83
CA PRO A 435 -0.15 2.75 16.04
C PRO A 435 0.85 3.10 17.17
N LYS A 436 1.16 4.37 17.37
CA LYS A 436 2.07 4.83 18.44
C LYS A 436 1.54 4.44 19.82
N LEU A 437 0.23 4.50 20.03
CA LEU A 437 -0.41 4.10 21.29
C LEU A 437 -0.13 2.63 21.64
N TRP A 438 -0.02 1.78 20.62
CA TRP A 438 0.29 0.37 20.78
C TRP A 438 1.75 0.15 21.17
N PHE A 439 2.69 0.87 20.53
CA PHE A 439 4.11 0.79 20.87
C PHE A 439 4.42 1.35 22.27
N GLU A 440 3.81 2.47 22.67
CA GLU A 440 4.03 3.12 23.98
C GLU A 440 3.69 2.23 25.18
N LEU A 441 2.73 1.32 25.03
CA LEU A 441 2.25 0.46 26.12
C LEU A 441 2.98 -0.89 26.18
N ARG A 442 3.92 -1.16 25.25
CA ARG A 442 4.82 -2.32 25.31
C ARG A 442 5.89 -2.06 26.37
N GLY A 443 5.96 -2.93 27.37
CA GLY A 443 6.93 -2.82 28.47
C GLY A 443 8.34 -3.26 28.10
N GLU A 444 8.50 -3.96 26.98
CA GLU A 444 9.76 -4.53 26.52
C GLU A 444 10.21 -3.88 25.21
N TYR A 445 11.48 -3.51 25.16
CA TYR A 445 12.10 -2.97 23.97
C TYR A 445 12.30 -4.09 22.94
N GLN A 446 11.70 -3.92 21.76
CA GLN A 446 11.95 -4.77 20.59
C GLN A 446 12.42 -3.86 19.44
N PRO A 447 13.59 -4.14 18.82
CA PRO A 447 14.12 -3.32 17.73
C PRO A 447 13.13 -3.14 16.57
N ASP A 448 12.43 -4.20 16.20
CA ASP A 448 11.45 -4.19 15.11
C ASP A 448 10.29 -3.22 15.39
N ASN A 449 9.81 -3.16 16.64
CA ASN A 449 8.77 -2.21 17.04
C ASN A 449 9.25 -0.75 16.89
N SER A 450 10.51 -0.47 17.21
CA SER A 450 11.07 0.88 17.04
C SER A 450 11.19 1.29 15.58
N LEU A 451 11.56 0.34 14.71
CA LEU A 451 11.60 0.57 13.26
C LEU A 451 10.19 0.85 12.72
N MET A 452 9.20 0.03 13.10
CA MET A 452 7.81 0.23 12.70
C MET A 452 7.26 1.57 13.18
N GLU A 453 7.55 1.97 14.42
CA GLU A 453 7.13 3.28 14.95
C GLU A 453 7.73 4.43 14.13
N SER A 454 9.02 4.34 13.76
CA SER A 454 9.67 5.32 12.89
C SER A 454 8.99 5.40 11.52
N ASN A 455 8.68 4.24 10.92
CA ASN A 455 7.99 4.18 9.64
C ASN A 455 6.62 4.88 9.72
N PHE A 456 5.82 4.61 10.76
CA PHE A 456 4.52 5.31 10.94
C PHE A 456 4.66 6.82 11.10
N ARG A 457 5.74 7.29 11.74
CA ARG A 457 6.05 8.72 11.85
C ARG A 457 6.34 9.35 10.49
N GLU A 458 7.10 8.66 9.64
CA GLU A 458 7.37 9.10 8.26
C GLU A 458 6.09 9.12 7.41
N LEU A 459 5.25 8.08 7.51
CA LEU A 459 3.95 8.03 6.83
C LEU A 459 3.07 9.21 7.21
N ARG A 460 3.03 9.59 8.48
CA ARG A 460 2.31 10.80 8.93
C ARG A 460 2.87 12.06 8.28
N GLY A 461 4.20 12.17 8.21
CA GLY A 461 4.88 13.28 7.52
C GLY A 461 4.43 13.40 6.06
N TYR A 462 4.37 12.29 5.33
CA TYR A 462 3.90 12.26 3.94
C TYR A 462 2.41 12.62 3.81
N LEU A 463 1.54 12.15 4.71
CA LEU A 463 0.11 12.48 4.67
C LEU A 463 -0.20 13.95 4.95
N THR A 464 0.61 14.61 5.78
CA THR A 464 0.40 16.03 6.11
C THR A 464 0.79 17.00 5.00
N GLN A 465 1.58 16.55 4.02
CA GLN A 465 2.04 17.38 2.91
C GLN A 465 1.04 17.28 1.75
N PRO A 466 0.48 18.41 1.27
CA PRO A 466 -0.36 18.42 0.09
C PRO A 466 0.49 18.26 -1.18
N GLY A 467 -0.09 17.69 -2.23
CA GLY A 467 0.54 17.62 -3.56
C GLY A 467 0.89 16.22 -4.06
N MET A 468 1.36 16.14 -5.30
CA MET A 468 1.93 14.95 -5.94
C MET A 468 3.26 14.59 -5.28
N GLY A 469 3.53 13.30 -5.10
CA GLY A 469 4.73 12.83 -4.40
C GLY A 469 4.55 12.72 -2.89
N PHE A 470 3.40 13.15 -2.36
CA PHE A 470 3.01 13.06 -0.97
C PHE A 470 1.58 12.51 -0.85
N GLY A 471 1.04 12.43 0.36
CA GLY A 471 -0.29 11.91 0.62
C GLY A 471 -0.35 10.38 0.65
N LEU A 472 -1.58 9.86 0.49
CA LEU A 472 -1.86 8.44 0.69
C LEU A 472 -1.19 7.55 -0.35
N GLU A 473 -1.02 8.04 -1.58
CA GLU A 473 -0.33 7.32 -2.65
C GLU A 473 1.13 7.04 -2.28
N ARG A 474 1.81 8.03 -1.67
CA ARG A 474 3.19 7.88 -1.18
C ARG A 474 3.26 6.82 -0.07
N CYS A 475 2.34 6.90 0.90
CA CYS A 475 2.24 5.93 1.99
C CYS A 475 1.96 4.50 1.49
N LEU A 476 1.08 4.37 0.50
CA LEU A 476 0.74 3.08 -0.11
C LEU A 476 1.99 2.36 -0.64
N TYR A 477 2.86 3.08 -1.36
CA TYR A 477 4.07 2.49 -1.92
C TYR A 477 5.20 2.28 -0.90
N GLU A 478 5.33 3.15 0.11
CA GLU A 478 6.29 2.93 1.22
C GLU A 478 5.96 1.68 2.04
N MET A 479 4.67 1.41 2.25
CA MET A 479 4.26 0.23 3.00
C MET A 479 4.24 -1.05 2.17
N ASN A 480 4.37 -0.96 0.84
CA ASN A 480 4.23 -2.10 -0.06
C ASN A 480 5.29 -2.07 -1.17
N ASP A 481 6.50 -2.54 -0.82
CA ASP A 481 7.66 -2.63 -1.72
C ASP A 481 7.45 -3.51 -2.97
N ALA A 482 6.36 -4.25 -3.08
CA ALA A 482 6.08 -5.08 -4.24
C ALA A 482 4.83 -4.64 -5.02
N LEU A 483 4.16 -3.59 -4.55
CA LEU A 483 2.92 -3.15 -5.16
C LEU A 483 3.21 -2.53 -6.53
N PRO A 484 2.53 -2.97 -7.60
CA PRO A 484 2.64 -2.33 -8.89
C PRO A 484 2.07 -0.91 -8.85
N LEU A 485 2.61 -0.04 -9.69
CA LEU A 485 2.08 1.29 -9.93
C LEU A 485 0.60 1.22 -10.34
N GLN A 486 -0.24 2.04 -9.70
CA GLN A 486 -1.70 2.04 -9.87
C GLN A 486 -2.18 3.18 -10.78
N SER A 487 -1.24 3.90 -11.39
CA SER A 487 -1.55 5.01 -12.29
C SER A 487 -2.30 4.51 -13.52
N ALA A 488 -3.40 5.17 -13.87
CA ALA A 488 -4.07 4.90 -15.14
C ALA A 488 -3.18 5.27 -16.34
N LEU A 489 -2.14 6.08 -16.18
CA LEU A 489 -1.31 6.60 -17.28
C LEU A 489 -0.44 5.52 -17.95
N ILE A 490 -0.10 4.45 -17.24
CA ILE A 490 0.64 3.32 -17.80
C ILE A 490 -0.24 2.32 -18.58
N GLY A 491 -1.55 2.57 -18.67
CA GLY A 491 -2.48 1.70 -19.38
C GLY A 491 -2.56 0.31 -18.76
N GLU A 492 -2.23 -0.72 -19.54
CA GLU A 492 -2.28 -2.13 -19.14
C GLU A 492 -0.95 -2.67 -18.60
N ASP A 493 0.09 -1.83 -18.55
CA ASP A 493 1.40 -2.27 -18.08
C ASP A 493 1.45 -2.53 -16.58
N TYR A 494 2.42 -3.35 -16.18
CA TYR A 494 2.63 -3.78 -14.80
C TYR A 494 4.02 -3.33 -14.36
N VAL A 495 4.08 -2.17 -13.74
CA VAL A 495 5.33 -1.51 -13.32
C VAL A 495 5.55 -1.74 -11.84
N VAL A 496 6.61 -2.46 -11.46
CA VAL A 496 7.02 -2.67 -10.06
C VAL A 496 8.35 -2.00 -9.76
N GLU A 497 9.23 -1.94 -10.76
CA GLU A 497 10.54 -1.31 -10.65
C GLU A 497 10.58 0.02 -11.41
N VAL A 498 11.36 0.98 -10.92
CA VAL A 498 11.46 2.33 -11.50
C VAL A 498 11.90 2.31 -12.97
N LYS A 499 12.81 1.39 -13.32
CA LYS A 499 13.31 1.24 -14.70
C LYS A 499 12.21 0.87 -15.71
N GLU A 500 11.09 0.34 -15.25
CA GLU A 500 9.97 -0.10 -16.09
C GLU A 500 8.99 1.05 -16.38
N LEU A 501 9.05 2.15 -15.61
CA LEU A 501 8.12 3.27 -15.72
C LEU A 501 8.18 3.98 -17.08
N LEU A 502 9.37 4.41 -17.51
CA LEU A 502 9.50 5.17 -18.76
C LEU A 502 9.12 4.33 -20.00
N PRO A 503 9.55 3.06 -20.13
CA PRO A 503 9.06 2.17 -21.18
C PRO A 503 7.53 2.06 -21.20
N ALA A 504 6.90 1.90 -20.02
CA ALA A 504 5.45 1.76 -19.91
C ALA A 504 4.71 3.03 -20.36
N LEU A 505 5.17 4.21 -19.92
CA LEU A 505 4.60 5.49 -20.35
C LEU A 505 4.77 5.72 -21.86
N ASN A 506 5.93 5.36 -22.42
CA ASN A 506 6.18 5.46 -23.86
C ASN A 506 5.24 4.55 -24.68
N LEU A 507 5.01 3.32 -24.20
CA LEU A 507 4.07 2.39 -24.84
C LEU A 507 2.63 2.89 -24.73
N ALA A 508 2.23 3.40 -23.55
CA ALA A 508 0.92 3.98 -23.33
C ALA A 508 0.67 5.21 -24.23
N ALA A 509 1.66 6.08 -24.39
CA ALA A 509 1.61 7.24 -25.29
C ALA A 509 1.31 6.81 -26.74
N THR A 510 2.05 5.79 -27.21
CA THR A 510 1.91 5.27 -28.58
C THR A 510 0.50 4.73 -28.85
N ARG A 511 -0.20 4.22 -27.82
CA ARG A 511 -1.57 3.67 -27.94
C ARG A 511 -2.67 4.72 -27.79
N ARG A 512 -2.44 5.77 -26.99
CA ARG A 512 -3.46 6.77 -26.66
C ARG A 512 -3.63 7.88 -27.70
N GLY A 513 -2.62 8.13 -28.53
CA GLY A 513 -2.59 9.31 -29.41
C GLY A 513 -2.36 10.60 -28.61
N GLU A 514 -2.68 11.76 -29.21
CA GLU A 514 -2.47 13.07 -28.60
C GLU A 514 -3.35 13.27 -27.34
N SER A 515 -2.71 13.36 -26.16
CA SER A 515 -3.35 13.71 -24.90
C SER A 515 -2.79 15.02 -24.36
N LYS A 516 -3.67 15.89 -23.86
CA LYS A 516 -3.29 17.13 -23.17
C LYS A 516 -2.91 16.92 -21.71
N GLN A 517 -3.18 15.73 -21.16
CA GLN A 517 -2.81 15.42 -19.78
C GLN A 517 -1.30 15.24 -19.67
N VAL A 518 -0.65 15.91 -18.73
CA VAL A 518 0.79 15.71 -18.46
C VAL A 518 1.03 14.24 -18.06
N PRO A 519 2.10 13.58 -18.52
CA PRO A 519 2.38 12.15 -18.24
C PRO A 519 2.75 11.83 -16.79
N ILE A 520 2.29 12.61 -15.81
CA ILE A 520 2.51 12.40 -14.37
C ILE A 520 1.19 12.53 -13.60
N ASP A 521 1.03 11.73 -12.55
CA ASP A 521 -0.07 11.83 -11.58
C ASP A 521 0.41 11.57 -10.15
N ARG A 522 -0.52 11.61 -9.19
CA ARG A 522 -0.24 11.36 -7.76
C ARG A 522 0.35 9.99 -7.51
N HIS A 523 -0.05 8.97 -8.27
CA HIS A 523 0.49 7.62 -8.14
C HIS A 523 1.91 7.51 -8.68
N ILE A 524 2.21 8.07 -9.86
CA ILE A 524 3.57 8.08 -10.41
C ILE A 524 4.53 8.81 -9.47
N ALA A 525 4.14 10.00 -9.01
CA ALA A 525 4.97 10.79 -8.11
C ALA A 525 5.14 10.09 -6.75
N GLY A 526 4.08 9.52 -6.18
CA GLY A 526 4.15 8.74 -4.94
C GLY A 526 5.01 7.48 -5.07
N PHE A 527 4.92 6.78 -6.19
CA PHE A 527 5.72 5.59 -6.49
C PHE A 527 7.20 5.95 -6.63
N LEU A 528 7.52 7.00 -7.41
CA LEU A 528 8.89 7.47 -7.56
C LEU A 528 9.48 7.90 -6.21
N GLY A 529 8.70 8.63 -5.40
CA GLY A 529 9.13 8.96 -4.05
C GLY A 529 9.53 7.71 -3.26
N ALA A 530 8.70 6.65 -3.28
CA ALA A 530 8.96 5.45 -2.47
C ALA A 530 10.16 4.67 -2.94
N ARG A 531 10.39 4.64 -4.25
CA ARG A 531 11.45 3.82 -4.83
C ARG A 531 12.77 4.55 -4.98
N MET A 532 12.76 5.88 -4.99
CA MET A 532 13.96 6.71 -5.15
C MET A 532 14.35 7.48 -3.88
N ARG A 533 13.50 7.48 -2.85
CA ARG A 533 13.74 8.11 -1.53
C ARG A 533 14.29 9.54 -1.66
N SER A 534 15.23 9.91 -0.78
CA SER A 534 15.75 11.27 -0.59
C SER A 534 16.40 11.91 -1.83
N ASP A 535 16.63 11.16 -2.91
CA ASP A 535 17.23 11.67 -4.15
C ASP A 535 16.31 12.66 -4.88
N ILE A 536 14.99 12.59 -4.67
CA ILE A 536 14.03 13.32 -5.51
C ILE A 536 13.03 14.21 -4.77
N ASP A 537 13.05 14.28 -3.43
CA ASP A 537 12.06 15.05 -2.66
C ASP A 537 12.03 16.54 -3.06
N ARG A 538 13.19 17.12 -3.38
CA ARG A 538 13.27 18.49 -3.93
C ARG A 538 12.51 18.61 -5.25
N ASN A 539 12.68 17.64 -6.16
CA ASN A 539 11.98 17.62 -7.43
C ASN A 539 10.47 17.39 -7.24
N LEU A 540 10.08 16.53 -6.31
CA LEU A 540 8.67 16.29 -5.98
C LEU A 540 7.98 17.56 -5.46
N ASN A 541 8.66 18.38 -4.67
CA ASN A 541 8.13 19.68 -4.25
C ASN A 541 7.88 20.61 -5.45
N LEU A 542 8.79 20.65 -6.43
CA LEU A 542 8.63 21.45 -7.65
C LEU A 542 7.49 20.98 -8.56
N LEU A 543 7.09 19.70 -8.48
CA LEU A 543 5.89 19.21 -9.18
C LEU A 543 4.58 19.85 -8.69
N ASN A 544 4.62 20.50 -7.53
CA ASN A 544 3.47 21.14 -6.90
C ASN A 544 3.52 22.68 -7.02
N ASP A 545 4.48 23.21 -7.79
CA ASP A 545 4.57 24.64 -8.04
C ASP A 545 3.34 25.12 -8.85
N PRO A 546 2.70 26.25 -8.46
CA PRO A 546 1.57 26.79 -9.20
C PRO A 546 1.93 27.28 -10.62
N ASP A 547 3.21 27.56 -10.89
CA ASP A 547 3.69 27.90 -12.23
C ASP A 547 3.86 26.62 -13.07
N GLU A 548 3.01 26.48 -14.09
CA GLU A 548 3.01 25.35 -15.01
C GLU A 548 4.38 25.15 -15.71
N SER A 549 5.13 26.23 -15.95
CA SER A 549 6.46 26.14 -16.56
C SER A 549 7.49 25.50 -15.62
N VAL A 550 7.43 25.81 -14.33
CA VAL A 550 8.30 25.24 -13.29
C VAL A 550 7.94 23.78 -13.06
N MET A 551 6.64 23.48 -12.93
CA MET A 551 6.14 22.12 -12.77
C MET A 551 6.53 21.23 -13.96
N MET A 552 6.37 21.72 -15.20
CA MET A 552 6.71 20.96 -16.41
C MET A 552 8.23 20.72 -16.54
N LEU A 553 9.06 21.71 -16.17
CA LEU A 553 10.51 21.51 -16.08
C LEU A 553 10.89 20.47 -15.02
N ALA A 554 10.19 20.45 -13.89
CA ALA A 554 10.43 19.44 -12.85
C ALA A 554 10.08 18.03 -13.34
N VAL A 555 8.99 17.86 -14.11
CA VAL A 555 8.65 16.59 -14.77
C VAL A 555 9.73 16.18 -15.76
N LEU A 556 10.17 17.10 -16.63
CA LEU A 556 11.24 16.83 -17.59
C LEU A 556 12.55 16.44 -16.91
N ASN A 557 12.95 17.16 -15.86
CA ASN A 557 14.15 16.86 -15.10
C ASN A 557 14.06 15.45 -14.49
N LEU A 558 12.94 15.14 -13.85
CA LEU A 558 12.71 13.83 -13.23
C LEU A 558 12.86 12.70 -14.26
N TYR A 559 12.24 12.84 -15.44
CA TYR A 559 12.32 11.83 -16.49
C TYR A 559 13.67 11.80 -17.21
N ALA A 560 14.35 12.94 -17.36
CA ALA A 560 15.71 13.00 -17.88
C ALA A 560 16.69 12.26 -16.96
N VAL A 561 16.61 12.48 -15.64
CA VAL A 561 17.42 11.75 -14.64
C VAL A 561 17.14 10.25 -14.70
N LEU A 562 15.87 9.86 -14.79
CA LEU A 562 15.48 8.45 -14.92
C LEU A 562 16.02 7.83 -16.22
N GLN A 563 15.85 8.50 -17.36
CA GLN A 563 16.34 8.01 -18.65
C GLN A 563 17.86 7.87 -18.64
N TYR A 564 18.56 8.87 -18.11
CA TYR A 564 20.02 8.85 -18.01
C TYR A 564 20.53 7.70 -17.14
N ARG A 565 19.90 7.46 -15.98
CA ARG A 565 20.35 6.43 -15.02
C ARG A 565 19.92 5.01 -15.40
N LEU A 566 18.73 4.83 -15.97
CA LEU A 566 18.07 3.52 -16.11
C LEU A 566 17.78 3.13 -17.56
N GLY A 567 17.88 4.07 -18.50
CA GLY A 567 17.47 3.88 -19.89
C GLY A 567 15.95 3.75 -20.06
N PRO A 568 15.47 3.35 -21.25
CA PRO A 568 16.24 3.16 -22.48
C PRO A 568 16.63 4.50 -23.14
N GLU A 569 17.62 4.47 -24.04
CA GLU A 569 18.17 5.67 -24.70
C GLU A 569 17.15 6.43 -25.58
N SER A 570 16.12 5.74 -26.06
CA SER A 570 15.12 6.31 -26.98
C SER A 570 13.70 6.00 -26.53
N LEU A 571 12.92 7.06 -26.31
CA LEU A 571 11.52 7.05 -25.86
C LEU A 571 10.68 8.03 -26.71
N PRO A 572 10.50 7.79 -28.03
CA PRO A 572 9.88 8.75 -28.93
C PRO A 572 8.42 9.07 -28.58
N GLY A 573 7.62 8.08 -28.18
CA GLY A 573 6.22 8.28 -27.79
C GLY A 573 6.08 9.12 -26.52
N LEU A 574 6.93 8.89 -25.51
CA LEU A 574 6.93 9.72 -24.31
C LEU A 574 7.47 11.13 -24.60
N ALA A 575 8.51 11.26 -25.42
CA ALA A 575 9.05 12.55 -25.83
C ALA A 575 8.00 13.40 -26.59
N GLU A 576 7.21 12.77 -27.46
CA GLU A 576 6.09 13.41 -28.15
C GLU A 576 5.01 13.85 -27.17
N TRP A 577 4.62 12.97 -26.24
CA TRP A 577 3.63 13.30 -25.21
C TRP A 577 4.06 14.49 -24.35
N LEU A 578 5.32 14.51 -23.90
CA LEU A 578 5.88 15.64 -23.14
C LEU A 578 5.87 16.92 -23.97
N SER A 579 6.19 16.85 -25.26
CA SER A 579 6.31 18.02 -26.15
C SER A 579 5.03 18.86 -26.26
N VAL A 580 3.86 18.21 -26.16
CA VAL A 580 2.55 18.88 -26.19
C VAL A 580 2.38 19.86 -25.02
N SER A 581 2.97 19.55 -23.87
CA SER A 581 2.90 20.36 -22.65
C SER A 581 4.06 21.36 -22.50
N LEU A 582 5.04 21.38 -23.40
CA LEU A 582 6.21 22.27 -23.30
C LEU A 582 5.90 23.72 -23.70
N LYS A 583 4.72 24.00 -24.24
CA LYS A 583 4.35 25.35 -24.66
C LYS A 583 4.44 26.36 -23.52
N SER A 584 4.00 26.01 -22.32
CA SER A 584 4.10 26.87 -21.12
C SER A 584 5.55 27.22 -20.78
N VAL A 585 6.48 26.27 -20.95
CA VAL A 585 7.92 26.45 -20.73
C VAL A 585 8.55 27.38 -21.78
N ILE A 586 8.12 27.26 -23.04
CA ILE A 586 8.59 28.13 -24.13
C ILE A 586 8.04 29.55 -23.95
N ASP A 587 6.75 29.67 -23.61
CA ASP A 587 6.08 30.96 -23.43
C ASP A 587 6.60 31.74 -22.21
N ALA A 588 7.33 31.10 -21.31
CA ALA A 588 8.03 31.74 -20.20
C ALA A 588 9.24 32.59 -20.65
N TYR A 589 9.81 32.37 -21.85
CA TYR A 589 10.85 33.25 -22.41
C TYR A 589 10.22 34.54 -22.96
N HIS A 590 10.78 35.72 -22.77
CA HIS A 590 10.26 36.98 -23.28
C HIS A 590 10.51 37.16 -24.80
N GLY A 591 11.67 36.74 -25.30
CA GLY A 591 12.09 36.94 -26.68
C GLY A 591 11.33 36.09 -27.71
N ARG A 592 10.63 36.76 -28.65
CA ARG A 592 9.86 36.07 -29.72
C ARG A 592 10.73 35.20 -30.63
N ASP A 593 11.94 35.64 -30.94
CA ASP A 593 12.85 34.88 -31.80
C ASP A 593 13.39 33.64 -31.07
N LYS A 594 13.64 33.76 -29.76
CA LYS A 594 14.04 32.63 -28.92
C LYS A 594 12.94 31.58 -28.83
N ARG A 595 11.69 32.00 -28.62
CA ARG A 595 10.54 31.07 -28.63
C ARG A 595 10.47 30.27 -29.93
N LYS A 596 10.58 30.96 -31.09
CA LYS A 596 10.58 30.32 -32.41
C LYS A 596 11.76 29.37 -32.62
N GLU A 597 12.94 29.71 -32.09
CA GLU A 597 14.12 28.85 -32.12
C GLU A 597 13.86 27.54 -31.36
N LEU A 598 13.37 27.65 -30.13
CA LEU A 598 13.04 26.50 -29.27
C LEU A 598 11.96 25.62 -29.90
N GLU A 599 10.86 26.21 -30.40
CA GLU A 599 9.78 25.50 -31.10
C GLU A 599 10.28 24.70 -32.30
N LYS A 600 11.24 25.24 -33.07
CA LYS A 600 11.83 24.54 -34.23
C LYS A 600 12.77 23.40 -33.81
N GLY A 601 13.40 23.48 -32.65
CA GLY A 601 14.33 22.47 -32.15
C GLY A 601 13.65 21.19 -31.67
N ILE A 602 12.48 21.32 -31.04
CA ILE A 602 11.76 20.23 -30.35
C ILE A 602 11.47 19.01 -31.27
N PRO A 603 10.90 19.16 -32.48
CA PRO A 603 10.52 17.99 -33.30
C PRO A 603 11.68 17.06 -33.65
N ARG A 604 12.90 17.60 -33.79
CA ARG A 604 14.10 16.79 -34.07
C ARG A 604 14.48 15.92 -32.89
N ILE A 605 14.38 16.46 -31.68
CA ILE A 605 14.74 15.74 -30.44
C ILE A 605 13.66 14.71 -30.09
N VAL A 606 12.38 15.06 -30.28
CA VAL A 606 11.24 14.13 -30.12
C VAL A 606 11.43 12.87 -30.95
N ARG A 607 11.85 13.00 -32.23
CA ARG A 607 12.13 11.85 -33.10
C ARG A 607 13.28 10.96 -32.61
N LYS A 608 14.27 11.54 -31.92
CA LYS A 608 15.33 10.75 -31.28
C LYS A 608 14.83 10.04 -30.02
N GLY A 609 13.79 10.56 -29.37
CA GLY A 609 13.27 10.06 -28.09
C GLY A 609 14.18 10.36 -26.90
N SER A 610 15.00 11.41 -26.96
CA SER A 610 15.89 11.80 -25.86
C SER A 610 15.24 12.89 -25.00
N ILE A 611 14.73 12.49 -23.83
CA ILE A 611 14.16 13.41 -22.83
C ILE A 611 15.28 14.23 -22.19
N VAL A 612 16.47 13.65 -22.05
CA VAL A 612 17.68 14.35 -21.60
C VAL A 612 18.02 15.54 -22.52
N GLU A 613 18.02 15.33 -23.84
CA GLU A 613 18.26 16.43 -24.79
C GLU A 613 17.11 17.47 -24.77
N LEU A 614 15.85 17.04 -24.60
CA LEU A 614 14.72 17.98 -24.46
C LEU A 614 14.85 18.86 -23.22
N TYR A 615 15.24 18.27 -22.10
CA TYR A 615 15.46 18.97 -20.85
C TYR A 615 16.59 20.01 -20.98
N HIS A 616 17.76 19.61 -21.51
CA HIS A 616 18.89 20.53 -21.71
C HIS A 616 18.61 21.66 -22.72
N LEU A 617 17.74 21.43 -23.70
CA LEU A 617 17.32 22.49 -24.63
C LEU A 617 16.54 23.60 -23.90
N LEU A 618 15.72 23.23 -22.92
CA LEU A 618 14.78 24.13 -22.24
C LEU A 618 15.32 24.70 -20.92
N GLU A 619 16.11 23.93 -20.18
CA GLU A 619 16.77 24.40 -18.96
C GLU A 619 18.17 24.94 -19.27
N ASN A 620 18.21 26.21 -19.68
CA ASN A 620 19.45 26.96 -19.83
C ASN A 620 19.39 28.25 -18.97
N PRO A 621 19.98 28.25 -17.76
CA PRO A 621 19.97 29.39 -16.85
C PRO A 621 20.62 30.65 -17.43
N GLU A 622 21.68 30.49 -18.21
CA GLU A 622 22.40 31.61 -18.83
C GLU A 622 21.54 32.31 -19.88
N GLU A 623 20.88 31.53 -20.74
CA GLU A 623 19.97 32.05 -21.76
C GLU A 623 18.73 32.69 -21.13
N ARG A 624 18.19 32.14 -20.03
CA ARG A 624 17.09 32.78 -19.29
C ARG A 624 17.51 34.12 -18.67
N ALA A 625 18.69 34.17 -18.05
CA ALA A 625 19.21 35.41 -17.47
C ALA A 625 19.50 36.47 -18.54
N LYS A 626 19.91 36.04 -19.74
CA LYS A 626 20.10 36.92 -20.89
C LYS A 626 18.78 37.45 -21.43
N ASP A 627 17.79 36.59 -21.63
CA ASP A 627 16.45 36.94 -22.09
C ASP A 627 15.77 37.95 -21.15
N GLU A 628 15.88 37.75 -19.83
CA GLU A 628 15.39 38.70 -18.82
C GLU A 628 16.07 40.08 -18.93
N LYS A 629 17.39 40.11 -19.10
CA LYS A 629 18.13 41.39 -19.28
C LYS A 629 17.73 42.10 -20.57
N GLU A 630 17.59 41.36 -21.67
CA GLU A 630 17.14 41.91 -22.95
C GLU A 630 15.72 42.44 -22.86
N PHE A 631 14.84 41.77 -22.11
CA PHE A 631 13.49 42.24 -21.85
C PHE A 631 13.46 43.52 -21.02
N GLN A 632 14.22 43.59 -19.93
CA GLN A 632 14.37 44.81 -19.11
C GLN A 632 14.92 45.97 -19.94
N TRP A 633 15.90 45.71 -20.80
CA TRP A 633 16.44 46.71 -21.71
C TRP A 633 15.38 47.20 -22.72
N ALA A 634 14.59 46.30 -23.29
CA ALA A 634 13.50 46.64 -24.20
C ALA A 634 12.40 47.46 -23.52
N GLN A 635 12.06 47.16 -22.26
CA GLN A 635 11.12 47.96 -21.46
C GLN A 635 11.65 49.39 -21.23
N ALA A 636 12.94 49.52 -20.88
CA ALA A 636 13.56 50.83 -20.69
C ALA A 636 13.55 51.66 -21.98
N GLN A 637 13.84 51.03 -23.13
CA GLN A 637 13.76 51.68 -24.43
C GLN A 637 12.33 52.08 -24.79
N TYR A 638 11.34 51.23 -24.51
CA TYR A 638 9.93 51.53 -24.74
C TYR A 638 9.48 52.74 -23.92
N HIS A 639 9.82 52.77 -22.62
CA HIS A 639 9.49 53.90 -21.75
C HIS A 639 10.17 55.20 -22.19
N ALA A 640 11.45 55.14 -22.58
CA ALA A 640 12.16 56.30 -23.12
C ALA A 640 11.51 56.83 -24.40
N ALA A 641 11.11 55.94 -25.32
CA ALA A 641 10.41 56.31 -26.54
C ALA A 641 9.02 56.89 -26.24
N GLU A 642 8.29 56.36 -25.26
CA GLU A 642 6.98 56.88 -24.84
C GLU A 642 7.10 58.28 -24.24
N GLU A 643 8.13 58.53 -23.42
CA GLU A 643 8.42 59.86 -22.90
C GLU A 643 8.81 60.85 -24.02
N GLU A 644 9.57 60.40 -25.00
CA GLU A 644 9.92 61.21 -26.17
C GLU A 644 8.70 61.56 -27.01
N VAL A 645 7.82 60.59 -27.30
CA VAL A 645 6.54 60.84 -27.99
C VAL A 645 5.68 61.83 -27.21
N ARG A 646 5.59 61.68 -25.89
CA ARG A 646 4.83 62.62 -25.04
C ARG A 646 5.43 64.03 -25.08
N ARG A 647 6.76 64.14 -25.05
CA ARG A 647 7.46 65.43 -25.17
C ARG A 647 7.19 66.08 -26.53
N LEU A 648 7.33 65.34 -27.62
CA LEU A 648 7.09 65.83 -28.98
C LEU A 648 5.63 66.28 -29.18
N LEU A 649 4.66 65.62 -28.55
CA LEU A 649 3.26 66.05 -28.60
C LEU A 649 3.04 67.38 -27.85
N VAL A 650 3.66 67.57 -26.69
CA VAL A 650 3.60 68.83 -25.93
C VAL A 650 4.33 69.96 -26.68
N GLU A 651 5.52 69.69 -27.20
CA GLU A 651 6.28 70.65 -28.01
C GLU A 651 5.54 70.99 -29.32
N ALA A 652 4.83 70.03 -29.94
CA ALA A 652 4.01 70.31 -31.12
C ALA A 652 2.88 71.30 -30.81
N ASP A 653 2.19 71.16 -29.68
CA ASP A 653 1.17 72.12 -29.25
C ASP A 653 1.77 73.51 -28.98
N GLU A 654 2.95 73.58 -28.37
CA GLU A 654 3.67 74.84 -28.16
C GLU A 654 4.14 75.47 -29.49
N HIS A 655 4.63 74.67 -30.43
CA HIS A 655 5.07 75.11 -31.75
C HIS A 655 3.92 75.62 -32.62
N VAL A 656 2.69 75.09 -32.47
CA VAL A 656 1.50 75.64 -33.14
C VAL A 656 1.18 77.05 -32.62
N VAL A 657 1.26 77.26 -31.30
CA VAL A 657 1.04 78.56 -30.68
C VAL A 657 2.12 79.56 -31.10
N GLU A 658 3.38 79.14 -31.16
CA GLU A 658 4.49 79.98 -31.58
C GLU A 658 4.45 80.29 -33.09
N ALA A 659 4.06 79.33 -33.93
CA ALA A 659 3.85 79.53 -35.36
C ALA A 659 2.71 80.53 -35.64
N GLU A 660 1.59 80.46 -34.89
CA GLU A 660 0.53 81.48 -34.98
C GLU A 660 1.04 82.87 -34.60
N LYS A 661 1.84 82.96 -33.53
CA LYS A 661 2.38 84.24 -33.06
C LYS A 661 3.33 84.87 -34.09
N ILE A 662 4.24 84.07 -34.66
CA ILE A 662 5.14 84.51 -35.73
C ILE A 662 4.32 84.90 -36.97
N GLY A 663 3.35 84.08 -37.38
CA GLY A 663 2.47 84.39 -38.51
C GLY A 663 1.73 85.72 -38.35
N ARG A 664 1.19 86.00 -37.15
CA ARG A 664 0.55 87.29 -36.82
C ARG A 664 1.55 88.45 -36.87
N GLN A 665 2.77 88.28 -36.36
CA GLN A 665 3.81 89.32 -36.42
C GLN A 665 4.25 89.61 -37.87
N THR A 666 4.49 88.57 -38.68
CA THR A 666 4.86 88.72 -40.09
C THR A 666 3.74 89.38 -40.89
N ALA A 667 2.48 89.02 -40.64
CA ALA A 667 1.32 89.66 -41.27
C ALA A 667 1.21 91.15 -40.89
N ALA A 668 1.42 91.50 -39.61
CA ALA A 668 1.41 92.88 -39.15
C ALA A 668 2.53 93.72 -39.80
N VAL A 669 3.77 93.20 -39.85
CA VAL A 669 4.90 93.88 -40.50
C VAL A 669 4.64 94.06 -41.99
N SER A 670 4.17 93.02 -42.67
CA SER A 670 3.81 93.08 -44.10
C SER A 670 2.72 94.11 -44.36
N GLY A 671 1.69 94.16 -43.50
CA GLY A 671 0.62 95.15 -43.56
C GLY A 671 1.13 96.59 -43.37
N ILE A 672 2.06 96.82 -42.44
CA ILE A 672 2.68 98.13 -42.23
C ILE A 672 3.50 98.54 -43.46
N VAL A 673 4.28 97.63 -44.05
CA VAL A 673 5.06 97.91 -45.26
C VAL A 673 4.15 98.26 -46.44
N ILE A 674 3.09 97.48 -46.66
CA ILE A 674 2.08 97.78 -47.70
C ILE A 674 1.42 99.13 -47.44
N ALA A 675 1.02 99.41 -46.20
CA ALA A 675 0.41 100.69 -45.84
C ALA A 675 1.36 101.88 -46.06
N MET A 676 2.66 101.72 -45.75
CA MET A 676 3.68 102.74 -46.04
C MET A 676 3.87 102.94 -47.54
N VAL A 677 3.91 101.87 -48.34
CA VAL A 677 4.02 101.97 -49.80
C VAL A 677 2.79 102.68 -50.37
N VAL A 678 1.59 102.29 -49.95
CA VAL A 678 0.33 102.93 -50.37
C VAL A 678 0.28 104.38 -49.94
N ALA A 679 0.65 104.72 -48.70
CA ALA A 679 0.70 106.09 -48.22
C ALA A 679 1.72 106.92 -49.02
N THR A 680 2.89 106.34 -49.35
CA THR A 680 3.90 107.00 -50.18
C THR A 680 3.36 107.26 -51.58
N ILE A 681 2.69 106.28 -52.20
CA ILE A 681 2.04 106.45 -53.51
C ILE A 681 0.99 107.57 -53.45
N VAL A 682 0.11 107.56 -52.43
CA VAL A 682 -0.94 108.58 -52.25
C VAL A 682 -0.35 109.97 -52.07
N VAL A 683 0.70 110.12 -51.26
CA VAL A 683 1.39 111.41 -51.05
C VAL A 683 2.06 111.88 -52.34
N VAL A 684 2.74 111.00 -53.07
CA VAL A 684 3.38 111.34 -54.35
C VAL A 684 2.32 111.78 -55.39
N THR A 685 1.16 111.12 -55.46
CA THR A 685 0.05 111.51 -56.35
C THR A 685 -0.71 112.77 -55.93
N ALA A 686 -0.51 113.27 -54.71
CA ALA A 686 -1.15 114.49 -54.22
C ALA A 686 -0.23 115.73 -54.31
N VAL A 687 1.08 115.52 -54.45
CA VAL A 687 2.11 116.57 -54.49
C VAL A 687 2.59 116.87 -55.92
N PHE A 688 2.45 115.91 -56.84
CA PHE A 688 2.63 116.07 -58.29
C PHE A 688 1.28 115.94 -59.00
#